data_AF-A0AAN6C1A2-F1
#
_entry.id   AF-A0AAN6C1A2-F1
#
_cell.length_a   1.000
_cell.length_b   1.000
_cell.length_c   1.000
_cell.angle_alpha   90.00
_cell.angle_beta   90.00
_cell.angle_gamma   90.00
#
_symmetry.space_group_name_H-M   'P 1'
#
loop_
_entity.id
_entity.type
_entity.pdbx_description
1 polymer ?
#
loop_
_entity_poly.entity_id
_entity_poly.type
_entity_poly.pdbx_seq_one_letter_code
_entity_poly.pdbx_strand_id
1 'polypeptide(L)'
;MVTETDRKMEEGVGMQLLLEGKKKLTIGADGLEFNGPIAKKASRSSCAPLTSTGSSKDAIPFYNVLWAEFANNHITIDYAIHASKKLIKPGKWEFELAAKDDDDDDDDEGNGATPVETFVKALLSRAYGDAPPRKRAYVLVNPNSGPGKAVKQWENEVKPLFDAAKMQLDVVILKRGGEAVELAQNVDLSRYDTIMACSGDGTPHEIFNGLAKRPDAAKALSTMAVSHIPCGSGNAFSCNLYGSHRPSFAALAIIKGIVTPLDLVSVTSGNNRIISFLSQTLGLIAECDLGTENMRWMGSARFEVGVVQRMYKKKCYPFDLAVKVEIEEKDGVKAHYKHHASTTSLSQLTKSAGAKSVPDGAGLPELKYGTIKDELPEGWELIPYNKVGTFYAGNMAYMSPDAPFFAASLISDGLMDLVTIDGDLPFLTAIKVLLDVEAERLFDNPHVTYKKISAYRIIPRDQDDGYISIDGEKCPFGPFQAEIHQGLGRVISKSGKYEASGPKGWDKEWYYNQIISRFLAFCTEAGDRDSIIRSFEALDIRAVDSTPATQYTKHPPGYVPVSAATSTAVVSSATSSTLTRDTTGIPKATHLPTHDSVASLPSSLTGPLKALRSIIPSSGPTTAMLAAIEDPDNTKSLQDVLMALRKLREGLVATKRADLFSIQAYIFSIRLSILAKHPESYHPAILHLLRYMAVWTPMVQSEIEEIAGYFMLDAACRRRDLTEAYFIRQDFNIRNKKLDHILKALAHDNYISWQATKQQVDRHCLKLMEWADNDMRLHTLKCFGRSYLHVDLPYLEFSAGRKWNQLKEKDNVGWELEDEKVTIKRVRAR
;
A
#
# COMPACT_ATOMS: atom_id res chain seq x y z
N MET A 1 34.26 0.06 11.01
CA MET A 1 32.85 0.55 11.06
C MET A 1 32.86 1.90 10.38
N VAL A 2 32.39 1.95 9.15
CA VAL A 2 32.28 3.17 8.35
C VAL A 2 31.01 3.89 8.80
N THR A 3 31.10 5.17 9.16
CA THR A 3 29.99 5.90 9.79
C THR A 3 28.86 6.17 8.79
N GLU A 4 27.64 6.44 9.27
CA GLU A 4 26.47 6.77 8.42
C GLU A 4 26.70 8.03 7.57
N THR A 5 27.66 8.87 7.96
CA THR A 5 28.16 10.04 7.23
C THR A 5 29.09 9.66 6.09
N ASP A 6 29.93 8.64 6.26
CA ASP A 6 30.83 8.12 5.23
C ASP A 6 30.05 7.39 4.11
N ARG A 7 28.95 6.70 4.44
CA ARG A 7 28.04 6.11 3.43
C ARG A 7 27.33 7.16 2.57
N LYS A 8 27.02 8.33 3.11
CA LYS A 8 26.43 9.44 2.33
C LYS A 8 27.41 10.06 1.35
N MET A 9 28.71 10.04 1.65
CA MET A 9 29.76 10.47 0.72
C MET A 9 30.05 9.43 -0.37
N GLU A 10 29.88 8.13 -0.11
CA GLU A 10 29.97 7.06 -1.14
C GLU A 10 28.82 7.09 -2.17
N GLU A 11 27.69 7.76 -1.87
CA GLU A 11 26.47 7.72 -2.69
C GLU A 11 26.17 9.01 -3.51
N GLY A 12 27.05 10.02 -3.46
CA GLY A 12 26.95 11.24 -4.29
C GLY A 12 25.78 12.19 -3.96
N VAL A 13 25.12 12.01 -2.82
CA VAL A 13 23.99 12.87 -2.38
C VAL A 13 24.51 14.27 -2.06
N GLY A 14 23.89 15.29 -2.65
CA GLY A 14 24.31 16.69 -2.54
C GLY A 14 25.38 17.11 -3.55
N MET A 15 25.86 16.19 -4.39
CA MET A 15 26.79 16.51 -5.48
C MET A 15 26.12 17.47 -6.46
N GLN A 16 26.87 18.50 -6.86
CA GLN A 16 26.39 19.58 -7.71
C GLN A 16 27.23 19.67 -8.98
N LEU A 17 26.55 19.96 -10.08
CA LEU A 17 27.18 20.27 -11.35
C LEU A 17 26.75 21.67 -11.79
N LEU A 18 27.72 22.55 -11.98
CA LEU A 18 27.52 23.90 -12.45
C LEU A 18 27.34 23.90 -13.97
N LEU A 19 26.31 24.60 -14.43
CA LEU A 19 25.94 24.74 -15.83
C LEU A 19 26.08 26.20 -16.24
N GLU A 20 26.16 26.44 -17.56
CA GLU A 20 26.21 27.78 -18.12
C GLU A 20 25.06 28.67 -17.60
N GLY A 21 25.35 29.95 -17.32
CA GLY A 21 24.36 30.91 -16.83
C GLY A 21 23.97 30.76 -15.35
N LYS A 22 24.89 30.29 -14.50
CA LYS A 22 24.69 30.08 -13.04
C LYS A 22 23.56 29.10 -12.70
N LYS A 23 23.23 28.21 -13.63
CA LYS A 23 22.29 27.10 -13.40
C LYS A 23 23.03 25.95 -12.72
N LYS A 24 22.30 25.08 -12.03
CA LYS A 24 22.90 23.91 -11.40
C LYS A 24 22.00 22.68 -11.42
N LEU A 25 22.63 21.52 -11.57
CA LEU A 25 22.04 20.22 -11.31
C LEU A 25 22.51 19.72 -9.95
N THR A 26 21.62 19.15 -9.16
CA THR A 26 21.94 18.59 -7.83
C THR A 26 21.38 17.18 -7.72
N ILE A 27 22.22 16.23 -7.31
CA ILE A 27 21.77 14.89 -6.94
C ILE A 27 21.14 14.97 -5.54
N GLY A 28 19.81 14.99 -5.48
CA GLY A 28 19.05 15.04 -4.23
C GLY A 28 18.91 13.66 -3.57
N ALA A 29 18.12 13.59 -2.50
CA ALA A 29 17.86 12.33 -1.79
C ALA A 29 16.99 11.37 -2.62
N ASP A 30 15.96 11.92 -3.28
CA ASP A 30 14.90 11.15 -3.97
C ASP A 30 14.91 11.35 -5.51
N GLY A 31 15.71 12.28 -6.02
CA GLY A 31 15.78 12.56 -7.45
C GLY A 31 16.84 13.58 -7.84
N LEU A 32 16.93 13.84 -9.14
CA LEU A 32 17.78 14.87 -9.73
C LEU A 32 17.03 16.20 -9.77
N GLU A 33 17.59 17.24 -9.15
CA GLU A 33 17.00 18.57 -9.06
C GLU A 33 17.67 19.53 -10.04
N PHE A 34 16.88 20.31 -10.77
CA PHE A 34 17.38 21.41 -11.59
C PHE A 34 16.99 22.76 -11.00
N ASN A 35 17.99 23.62 -10.77
CA ASN A 35 17.78 24.98 -10.28
C ASN A 35 18.14 25.98 -11.39
N GLY A 36 17.14 26.36 -12.18
CA GLY A 36 17.22 27.37 -13.23
C GLY A 36 15.90 27.52 -14.02
N PRO A 37 15.73 28.57 -14.83
CA PRO A 37 14.59 28.69 -15.74
C PRO A 37 14.76 27.75 -16.94
N ILE A 38 13.80 26.83 -17.17
CA ILE A 38 13.77 25.95 -18.35
C ILE A 38 13.20 26.71 -19.56
N ALA A 39 13.91 26.71 -20.68
CA ALA A 39 13.37 27.18 -21.95
C ALA A 39 12.24 26.25 -22.42
N LYS A 40 10.98 26.68 -22.29
CA LYS A 40 9.84 25.95 -22.86
C LYS A 40 9.90 26.03 -24.39
N LYS A 41 10.26 24.93 -25.07
CA LYS A 41 10.02 24.79 -26.51
C LYS A 41 8.51 24.88 -26.76
N ALA A 42 8.11 25.86 -27.57
CA ALA A 42 6.72 26.12 -27.93
C ALA A 42 6.14 24.96 -28.76
N SER A 43 5.35 24.09 -28.13
CA SER A 43 4.41 23.22 -28.84
C SER A 43 3.06 23.92 -28.88
N ARG A 44 2.65 24.39 -30.06
CA ARG A 44 1.32 24.98 -30.29
C ARG A 44 0.26 23.87 -30.24
N SER A 45 -0.56 23.84 -29.18
CA SER A 45 -1.98 23.46 -29.26
C SER A 45 -2.76 23.95 -28.02
N SER A 46 -3.70 24.86 -28.32
CA SER A 46 -4.76 25.57 -27.57
C SER A 46 -5.20 25.19 -26.13
N CYS A 47 -5.30 26.26 -25.33
CA CYS A 47 -6.41 26.71 -24.44
C CYS A 47 -6.78 25.95 -23.15
N ALA A 48 -6.39 26.51 -21.99
CA ALA A 48 -7.25 26.97 -20.87
C ALA A 48 -6.38 27.61 -19.74
N PRO A 49 -6.92 28.53 -18.90
CA PRO A 49 -6.16 29.60 -18.26
C PRO A 49 -5.54 29.27 -16.89
N LEU A 50 -4.51 30.04 -16.55
CA LEU A 50 -3.66 29.95 -15.36
C LEU A 50 -4.38 30.26 -14.03
N THR A 51 -4.06 29.48 -12.99
CA THR A 51 -3.65 29.98 -11.67
C THR A 51 -2.73 28.98 -10.96
N SER A 52 -1.41 29.27 -10.89
CA SER A 52 -0.56 28.72 -9.84
C SER A 52 0.65 29.61 -9.61
N THR A 53 0.62 30.39 -8.54
CA THR A 53 1.78 31.06 -7.96
C THR A 53 2.46 30.09 -6.99
N GLY A 54 3.64 29.62 -7.35
CA GLY A 54 4.52 28.81 -6.51
C GLY A 54 5.73 28.37 -7.33
N SER A 55 6.94 28.77 -6.94
CA SER A 55 8.18 28.43 -7.66
C SER A 55 8.37 26.90 -7.67
N SER A 56 8.17 26.25 -8.82
CA SER A 56 8.45 24.81 -8.95
C SER A 56 9.96 24.59 -8.98
N LYS A 57 10.47 23.83 -8.02
CA LYS A 57 11.72 23.08 -8.22
C LYS A 57 11.36 21.94 -9.15
N ASP A 58 11.93 21.92 -10.35
CA ASP A 58 11.68 20.87 -11.32
C ASP A 58 12.65 19.71 -11.02
N ALA A 59 12.11 18.61 -10.46
CA ALA A 59 12.89 17.44 -10.05
C ALA A 59 12.46 16.17 -10.81
N ILE A 60 13.43 15.34 -11.19
CA ILE A 60 13.22 14.05 -11.84
C ILE A 60 13.48 12.94 -10.81
N PRO A 61 12.49 12.10 -10.46
CA PRO A 61 12.73 10.94 -9.61
C PRO A 61 13.80 10.02 -10.20
N PHE A 62 14.67 9.43 -9.37
CA PHE A 62 15.76 8.57 -9.84
C PHE A 62 15.29 7.40 -10.72
N TYR A 63 14.14 6.81 -10.37
CA TYR A 63 13.52 5.74 -11.14
C TYR A 63 13.19 6.17 -12.59
N ASN A 64 12.94 7.46 -12.81
CA ASN A 64 12.63 8.00 -14.13
C ASN A 64 13.87 8.43 -14.92
N VAL A 65 15.06 8.49 -14.33
CA VAL A 65 16.29 8.76 -15.08
C VAL A 65 16.65 7.53 -15.91
N LEU A 66 16.65 7.67 -17.23
CA LEU A 66 16.91 6.59 -18.19
C LEU A 66 18.39 6.51 -18.53
N TRP A 67 19.01 7.66 -18.81
CA TRP A 67 20.43 7.73 -19.12
C TRP A 67 20.98 9.13 -18.82
N ALA A 68 22.30 9.21 -18.62
CA ALA A 68 23.04 10.45 -18.53
C ALA A 68 24.39 10.27 -19.22
N GLU A 69 24.79 11.21 -20.05
CA GLU A 69 26.08 11.20 -20.72
C GLU A 69 26.65 12.61 -20.87
N PHE A 70 27.97 12.69 -20.94
CA PHE A 70 28.71 13.91 -21.18
C PHE A 70 29.49 13.77 -22.49
N ALA A 71 29.30 14.70 -23.41
CA ALA A 71 30.04 14.77 -24.67
C ALA A 71 30.05 16.21 -25.19
N ASN A 72 31.14 16.65 -25.82
CA ASN A 72 31.25 17.98 -26.47
C ASN A 72 30.85 19.15 -25.57
N ASN A 73 31.32 19.16 -24.32
CA ASN A 73 30.96 20.18 -23.30
C ASN A 73 29.47 20.22 -22.92
N HIS A 74 28.67 19.23 -23.33
CA HIS A 74 27.24 19.14 -23.03
C HIS A 74 26.95 17.91 -22.18
N ILE A 75 26.13 18.10 -21.13
CA ILE A 75 25.51 17.01 -20.39
C ILE A 75 24.10 16.77 -20.92
N THR A 76 23.82 15.53 -21.30
CA THR A 76 22.48 15.08 -21.71
C THR A 76 21.91 14.14 -20.67
N ILE A 77 20.66 14.36 -20.27
CA ILE A 77 19.91 13.50 -19.36
C ILE A 77 18.62 13.07 -20.05
N ASP A 78 18.52 11.79 -20.39
CA ASP A 78 17.31 11.17 -20.90
C ASP A 78 16.47 10.66 -19.71
N TYR A 79 15.18 10.97 -19.69
CA TYR A 79 14.29 10.63 -18.57
C TYR A 79 12.88 10.26 -19.01
N ALA A 80 12.16 9.50 -18.20
CA ALA A 80 10.79 9.09 -18.43
C ALA A 80 9.79 10.16 -17.98
N ILE A 81 8.92 10.57 -18.89
CA ILE A 81 7.82 11.51 -18.66
C ILE A 81 6.50 10.74 -18.64
N HIS A 82 5.73 10.91 -17.56
CA HIS A 82 4.35 10.43 -17.50
C HIS A 82 3.45 11.37 -18.30
N ALA A 83 3.38 11.17 -19.61
CA ALA A 83 2.55 11.98 -20.51
C ALA A 83 1.04 11.81 -20.24
N SER A 84 0.63 10.65 -19.72
CA SER A 84 -0.72 10.40 -19.21
C SER A 84 -0.71 9.25 -18.20
N LYS A 85 -1.88 8.91 -17.62
CA LYS A 85 -2.05 7.71 -16.77
C LYS A 85 -1.75 6.38 -17.49
N LYS A 86 -1.67 6.38 -18.83
CA LYS A 86 -1.53 5.17 -19.66
C LYS A 86 -0.29 5.17 -20.54
N LEU A 87 0.47 6.27 -20.57
CA LEU A 87 1.58 6.45 -21.51
C LEU A 87 2.75 7.16 -20.85
N ILE A 88 3.92 6.55 -20.97
CA ILE A 88 5.23 7.11 -20.63
C ILE A 88 5.96 7.39 -21.93
N LYS A 89 6.63 8.53 -22.02
CA LYS A 89 7.46 8.91 -23.17
C LYS A 89 8.86 9.33 -22.69
N PRO A 90 9.91 9.17 -23.51
CA PRO A 90 11.19 9.76 -23.21
C PRO A 90 11.12 11.29 -23.30
N GLY A 91 11.78 11.96 -22.36
CA GLY A 91 12.11 13.36 -22.33
C GLY A 91 13.62 13.52 -22.28
N LYS A 92 14.11 14.72 -22.60
CA LYS A 92 15.53 15.03 -22.64
C LYS A 92 15.81 16.40 -22.04
N TRP A 93 16.79 16.45 -21.16
CA TRP A 93 17.46 17.67 -20.74
C TRP A 93 18.85 17.70 -21.35
N GLU A 94 19.25 18.87 -21.84
CA GLU A 94 20.54 19.10 -22.47
C GLU A 94 21.04 20.46 -21.99
N PHE A 95 22.25 20.47 -21.43
CA PHE A 95 22.86 21.66 -20.86
C PHE A 95 24.33 21.74 -21.22
N GLU A 96 24.80 22.96 -21.48
CA GLU A 96 26.21 23.26 -21.62
C GLU A 96 26.84 23.50 -20.24
N LEU A 97 28.08 23.03 -20.05
CA LEU A 97 28.82 23.27 -18.81
C LEU A 97 29.35 24.71 -18.76
N ALA A 98 29.47 25.26 -17.55
CA ALA A 98 30.15 26.53 -17.37
C ALA A 98 31.63 26.40 -17.76
N ALA A 99 32.19 27.43 -18.41
CA ALA A 99 33.63 27.51 -18.65
C ALA A 99 34.38 27.37 -17.30
N LYS A 100 35.49 26.62 -17.30
CA LYS A 100 36.43 26.69 -16.18
C LYS A 100 36.94 28.13 -16.10
N ASP A 101 36.92 28.73 -14.92
CA ASP A 101 37.66 29.97 -14.70
C ASP A 101 39.15 29.64 -14.88
N ASP A 102 39.83 30.35 -15.78
CA ASP A 102 41.22 30.11 -16.24
C ASP A 102 42.31 30.35 -15.15
N ASP A 103 42.00 30.18 -13.86
CA ASP A 103 42.91 30.54 -12.75
C ASP A 103 43.49 29.34 -11.94
N ASP A 104 43.18 28.09 -12.29
CA ASP A 104 43.82 26.91 -11.69
C ASP A 104 44.63 26.13 -12.74
N ASP A 105 45.84 26.63 -13.01
CA ASP A 105 46.97 25.94 -13.67
C ASP A 105 47.47 24.80 -12.75
N ASP A 106 46.71 23.71 -12.65
CA ASP A 106 47.25 22.42 -12.24
C ASP A 106 46.94 21.37 -13.31
N ASP A 107 47.87 21.28 -14.26
CA ASP A 107 48.08 20.15 -15.14
C ASP A 107 48.39 18.89 -14.31
N ASP A 108 47.34 18.19 -13.85
CA ASP A 108 47.49 16.79 -13.44
C ASP A 108 46.88 15.88 -14.53
N GLU A 109 47.72 15.54 -15.51
CA GLU A 109 47.54 14.43 -16.47
C GLU A 109 47.58 13.07 -15.72
N GLY A 110 46.68 12.90 -14.75
CA GLY A 110 46.69 11.78 -13.81
C GLY A 110 45.40 10.96 -13.84
N ASN A 111 45.11 10.24 -14.94
CA ASN A 111 44.24 9.04 -15.04
C ASN A 111 42.93 8.98 -14.19
N GLY A 112 42.34 10.13 -13.85
CA GLY A 112 41.19 10.27 -12.96
C GLY A 112 39.97 10.80 -13.70
N ALA A 113 38.79 10.28 -13.38
CA ALA A 113 37.53 10.71 -14.00
C ALA A 113 37.26 12.20 -13.69
N THR A 114 36.86 12.98 -14.70
CA THR A 114 36.54 14.40 -14.51
C THR A 114 35.37 14.58 -13.51
N PRO A 115 35.20 15.77 -12.88
CA PRO A 115 34.08 16.02 -11.97
C PRO A 115 32.70 15.73 -12.59
N VAL A 116 32.56 15.94 -13.90
CA VAL A 116 31.33 15.68 -14.67
C VAL A 116 31.11 14.18 -14.84
N GLU A 117 32.15 13.42 -15.16
CA GLU A 117 32.08 11.97 -15.27
C GLU A 117 31.74 11.32 -13.94
N THR A 118 32.30 11.85 -12.85
CA THR A 118 31.98 11.42 -11.48
C THR A 118 30.50 11.70 -11.16
N PHE A 119 29.99 12.88 -11.54
CA PHE A 119 28.57 13.23 -11.40
C PHE A 119 27.66 12.28 -12.19
N VAL A 120 27.97 12.02 -13.46
CA VAL A 120 27.19 11.12 -14.33
C VAL A 120 27.19 9.70 -13.75
N LYS A 121 28.35 9.20 -13.30
CA LYS A 121 28.47 7.88 -12.67
C LYS A 121 27.63 7.78 -11.40
N ALA A 122 27.70 8.78 -10.52
CA ALA A 122 26.90 8.82 -9.29
C ALA A 122 25.39 8.87 -9.60
N LEU A 123 24.98 9.70 -10.56
CA LEU A 123 23.59 9.81 -10.99
C LEU A 123 23.07 8.48 -11.53
N LEU A 124 23.81 7.83 -12.44
CA LEU A 124 23.41 6.54 -13.01
C LEU A 124 23.37 5.44 -11.95
N SER A 125 24.34 5.42 -11.03
CA SER A 125 24.36 4.46 -9.90
C SER A 125 23.11 4.59 -9.03
N ARG A 126 22.70 5.81 -8.67
CA ARG A 126 21.45 6.03 -7.90
C ARG A 126 20.21 5.75 -8.72
N ALA A 127 20.22 6.12 -10.00
CA ALA A 127 19.09 5.92 -10.89
C ALA A 127 18.78 4.42 -11.02
N TYR A 128 19.79 3.58 -11.26
CA TYR A 128 19.60 2.16 -11.55
C TYR A 128 19.64 1.26 -10.31
N GLY A 129 20.33 1.66 -9.24
CA GLY A 129 20.51 0.83 -8.06
C GLY A 129 21.14 -0.52 -8.45
N ASP A 130 20.45 -1.61 -8.11
CA ASP A 130 20.90 -2.98 -8.42
C ASP A 130 20.64 -3.42 -9.87
N ALA A 131 19.92 -2.62 -10.67
CA ALA A 131 19.59 -2.97 -12.05
C ALA A 131 20.78 -2.73 -13.00
N PRO A 132 21.17 -3.70 -13.85
CA PRO A 132 22.22 -3.45 -14.83
C PRO A 132 21.72 -2.45 -15.90
N PRO A 133 22.46 -1.39 -16.20
CA PRO A 133 22.12 -0.48 -17.29
C PRO A 133 22.43 -1.12 -18.66
N ARG A 134 21.89 -0.54 -19.75
CA ARG A 134 22.21 -0.93 -21.14
C ARG A 134 22.02 -2.43 -21.46
N LYS A 135 21.00 -3.06 -20.86
CA LYS A 135 20.67 -4.47 -21.09
C LYS A 135 20.58 -4.80 -22.60
N ARG A 136 21.09 -5.96 -22.97
CA ARG A 136 21.03 -6.54 -24.32
C ARG A 136 19.80 -7.43 -24.43
N ALA A 137 18.89 -7.13 -25.35
CA ALA A 137 17.62 -7.84 -25.48
C ALA A 137 17.44 -8.45 -26.87
N TYR A 138 17.05 -9.72 -26.90
CA TYR A 138 16.52 -10.37 -28.09
C TYR A 138 14.99 -10.24 -28.09
N VAL A 139 14.46 -9.40 -28.96
CA VAL A 139 13.05 -8.97 -28.92
C VAL A 139 12.25 -9.74 -29.95
N LEU A 140 11.24 -10.48 -29.49
CA LEU A 140 10.32 -11.26 -30.32
C LEU A 140 8.96 -10.58 -30.35
N VAL A 141 8.61 -9.96 -31.47
CA VAL A 141 7.36 -9.21 -31.65
C VAL A 141 6.35 -10.05 -32.40
N ASN A 142 5.22 -10.37 -31.76
CA ASN A 142 4.11 -11.04 -32.43
C ASN A 142 3.15 -9.99 -33.03
N PRO A 143 3.13 -9.80 -34.37
CA PRO A 143 2.33 -8.75 -35.00
C PRO A 143 0.82 -8.95 -34.83
N ASN A 144 0.38 -10.20 -34.65
CA ASN A 144 -1.02 -10.58 -34.52
C ASN A 144 -1.52 -10.54 -33.06
N SER A 145 -0.68 -10.11 -32.11
CA SER A 145 -1.10 -10.00 -30.70
C SER A 145 -2.12 -8.88 -30.48
N GLY A 146 -3.10 -9.18 -29.64
CA GLY A 146 -4.19 -8.27 -29.31
C GLY A 146 -5.02 -7.90 -30.56
N PRO A 147 -5.44 -6.62 -30.72
CA PRO A 147 -6.15 -6.17 -31.91
C PRO A 147 -5.22 -5.89 -33.11
N GLY A 148 -4.08 -6.59 -33.22
CA GLY A 148 -3.09 -6.42 -34.29
C GLY A 148 -2.28 -5.11 -34.20
N LYS A 149 -2.07 -4.59 -32.98
CA LYS A 149 -1.41 -3.29 -32.74
C LYS A 149 0.01 -3.41 -32.16
N ALA A 150 0.51 -4.62 -31.94
CA ALA A 150 1.77 -4.87 -31.24
C ALA A 150 2.97 -4.14 -31.87
N VAL A 151 3.15 -4.22 -33.19
CA VAL A 151 4.24 -3.52 -33.90
C VAL A 151 4.14 -2.01 -33.71
N LYS A 152 2.94 -1.45 -33.80
CA LYS A 152 2.72 -0.01 -33.62
C LYS A 152 3.03 0.42 -32.18
N GLN A 153 2.64 -0.37 -31.19
CA GLN A 153 2.92 -0.10 -29.78
C GLN A 153 4.42 -0.20 -29.49
N TRP A 154 5.08 -1.21 -30.07
CA TRP A 154 6.53 -1.37 -30.01
C TRP A 154 7.23 -0.10 -30.52
N GLU A 155 6.96 0.32 -31.75
CA GLU A 155 7.65 1.45 -32.39
C GLU A 155 7.37 2.80 -31.71
N ASN A 156 6.13 3.03 -31.25
CA ASN A 156 5.72 4.36 -30.77
C ASN A 156 5.79 4.55 -29.25
N GLU A 157 5.69 3.47 -28.46
CA GLU A 157 5.57 3.55 -27.00
C GLU A 157 6.74 2.91 -26.26
N VAL A 158 7.39 1.89 -26.84
CA VAL A 158 8.36 1.04 -26.15
C VAL A 158 9.78 1.30 -26.63
N LYS A 159 10.04 1.12 -27.93
CA LYS A 159 11.36 1.31 -28.52
C LYS A 159 11.98 2.67 -28.18
N PRO A 160 11.25 3.81 -28.20
CA PRO A 160 11.83 5.11 -27.85
C PRO A 160 12.37 5.18 -26.40
N LEU A 161 11.76 4.45 -25.46
CA LEU A 161 12.25 4.39 -24.08
C LEU A 161 13.52 3.55 -23.97
N PHE A 162 13.59 2.42 -24.68
CA PHE A 162 14.79 1.57 -24.72
C PHE A 162 15.97 2.25 -25.42
N ASP A 163 15.72 2.97 -26.52
CA ASP A 163 16.71 3.78 -27.20
C ASP A 163 17.26 4.87 -26.26
N ALA A 164 16.38 5.56 -25.53
CA ALA A 164 16.75 6.57 -24.53
C ALA A 164 17.56 5.98 -23.35
N ALA A 165 17.30 4.73 -22.97
CA ALA A 165 18.06 3.98 -21.97
C ALA A 165 19.33 3.30 -22.52
N LYS A 166 19.67 3.53 -23.80
CA LYS A 166 20.83 2.96 -24.51
C LYS A 166 20.90 1.42 -24.45
N MET A 167 19.75 0.75 -24.46
CA MET A 167 19.67 -0.71 -24.55
C MET A 167 20.07 -1.19 -25.96
N GLN A 168 20.64 -2.40 -26.03
CA GLN A 168 20.99 -3.03 -27.31
C GLN A 168 19.86 -4.00 -27.69
N LEU A 169 19.25 -3.82 -28.86
CA LEU A 169 18.04 -4.53 -29.25
C LEU A 169 18.26 -5.27 -30.56
N ASP A 170 18.10 -6.60 -30.54
CA ASP A 170 17.98 -7.42 -31.75
C ASP A 170 16.51 -7.79 -31.91
N VAL A 171 15.81 -7.20 -32.88
CA VAL A 171 14.35 -7.32 -33.01
C VAL A 171 13.96 -8.27 -34.15
N VAL A 172 13.08 -9.22 -33.84
CA VAL A 172 12.50 -10.19 -34.80
C VAL A 172 10.98 -10.11 -34.75
N ILE A 173 10.38 -9.93 -35.91
CA ILE A 173 8.92 -10.00 -36.08
C ILE A 173 8.55 -11.44 -36.40
N LEU A 174 7.74 -12.06 -35.54
CA LEU A 174 7.27 -13.43 -35.71
C LEU A 174 6.27 -13.51 -36.86
N LYS A 175 6.34 -14.61 -37.60
CA LYS A 175 5.52 -14.93 -38.78
C LYS A 175 4.43 -15.94 -38.46
N ARG A 176 4.67 -16.85 -37.51
CA ARG A 176 3.73 -17.92 -37.14
C ARG A 176 3.79 -18.28 -35.66
N GLY A 177 2.75 -18.97 -35.18
CA GLY A 177 2.77 -19.59 -33.85
C GLY A 177 3.84 -20.67 -33.73
N GLY A 178 4.42 -20.82 -32.54
CA GLY A 178 5.51 -21.75 -32.26
C GLY A 178 6.90 -21.29 -32.73
N GLU A 179 7.01 -20.19 -33.48
CA GLU A 179 8.30 -19.68 -33.94
C GLU A 179 9.16 -19.18 -32.77
N ALA A 180 8.56 -18.65 -31.69
CA ALA A 180 9.34 -18.21 -30.54
C ALA A 180 9.98 -19.39 -29.79
N VAL A 181 9.37 -20.59 -29.84
CA VAL A 181 9.97 -21.83 -29.33
C VAL A 181 11.28 -22.13 -30.07
N GLU A 182 11.23 -22.10 -31.41
CA GLU A 182 12.38 -22.41 -32.27
C GLU A 182 13.51 -21.39 -32.09
N LEU A 183 13.16 -20.10 -32.02
CA LEU A 183 14.12 -19.02 -31.80
C LEU A 183 14.76 -19.08 -30.42
N ALA A 184 13.98 -19.33 -29.36
CA ALA A 184 14.49 -19.45 -28.01
C ALA A 184 15.33 -20.73 -27.81
N GLN A 185 14.98 -21.83 -28.46
CA GLN A 185 15.78 -23.06 -28.44
C GLN A 185 17.16 -22.83 -29.06
N ASN A 186 17.25 -22.08 -30.15
CA ASN A 186 18.51 -21.86 -30.90
C ASN A 186 19.27 -20.58 -30.51
N VAL A 187 18.82 -19.85 -29.49
CA VAL A 187 19.44 -18.59 -29.09
C VAL A 187 20.87 -18.80 -28.56
N ASP A 188 21.75 -17.84 -28.85
CA ASP A 188 23.05 -17.76 -28.20
C ASP A 188 22.90 -17.05 -26.84
N LEU A 189 23.05 -17.81 -25.76
CA LEU A 189 22.86 -17.33 -24.39
C LEU A 189 23.90 -16.26 -23.97
N SER A 190 25.03 -16.14 -24.67
CA SER A 190 26.10 -15.18 -24.33
C SER A 190 25.84 -13.76 -24.84
N ARG A 191 25.00 -13.63 -25.88
CA ARG A 191 24.74 -12.37 -26.58
C ARG A 191 23.73 -11.47 -25.88
N TYR A 192 22.84 -12.05 -25.10
CA TYR A 192 21.67 -11.35 -24.55
C TYR A 192 21.60 -11.50 -23.04
N ASP A 193 21.06 -10.48 -22.40
CA ASP A 193 20.73 -10.52 -20.97
C ASP A 193 19.27 -10.93 -20.76
N THR A 194 18.42 -10.74 -21.78
CA THR A 194 17.00 -11.13 -21.75
C THR A 194 16.46 -11.46 -23.14
N ILE A 195 15.53 -12.41 -23.22
CA ILE A 195 14.62 -12.57 -24.36
C ILE A 195 13.32 -11.86 -24.01
N MET A 196 12.87 -10.96 -24.87
CA MET A 196 11.73 -10.09 -24.63
C MET A 196 10.57 -10.43 -25.56
N ALA A 197 9.46 -10.88 -24.99
CA ALA A 197 8.23 -11.09 -25.76
C ALA A 197 7.42 -9.80 -25.86
N CYS A 198 7.10 -9.34 -27.06
CA CYS A 198 6.14 -8.26 -27.30
C CYS A 198 4.84 -8.86 -27.85
N SER A 199 3.93 -9.23 -26.93
CA SER A 199 2.81 -10.14 -27.21
C SER A 199 1.81 -10.19 -26.02
N GLY A 200 0.91 -11.18 -26.00
CA GLY A 200 0.29 -11.67 -24.75
C GLY A 200 1.11 -12.77 -24.06
N ASP A 201 0.54 -13.45 -23.07
CA ASP A 201 1.21 -14.46 -22.22
C ASP A 201 1.70 -15.73 -22.96
N GLY A 202 1.12 -16.06 -24.13
CA GLY A 202 1.51 -17.25 -24.91
C GLY A 202 2.92 -17.22 -25.50
N THR A 203 3.46 -16.04 -25.87
CA THR A 203 4.84 -15.97 -26.39
C THR A 203 5.90 -16.14 -25.28
N PRO A 204 5.75 -15.56 -24.07
CA PRO A 204 6.55 -15.99 -22.91
C PRO A 204 6.50 -17.51 -22.66
N HIS A 205 5.31 -18.13 -22.77
CA HIS A 205 5.17 -19.59 -22.66
C HIS A 205 6.00 -20.34 -23.72
N GLU A 206 5.92 -19.90 -24.99
CA GLU A 206 6.75 -20.44 -26.08
C GLU A 206 8.25 -20.29 -25.80
N ILE A 207 8.69 -19.13 -25.30
CA ILE A 207 10.11 -18.86 -24.99
C ILE A 207 10.62 -19.80 -23.90
N PHE A 208 9.89 -19.94 -22.77
CA PHE A 208 10.30 -20.86 -21.71
C PHE A 208 10.38 -22.31 -22.20
N ASN A 209 9.41 -22.74 -22.99
CA ASN A 209 9.43 -24.09 -23.58
C ASN A 209 10.52 -24.27 -24.63
N GLY A 210 10.90 -23.23 -25.37
CA GLY A 210 12.06 -23.23 -26.26
C GLY A 210 13.37 -23.41 -25.51
N LEU A 211 13.58 -22.65 -24.42
CA LEU A 211 14.73 -22.80 -23.54
C LEU A 211 14.76 -24.19 -22.89
N ALA A 212 13.61 -24.71 -22.48
CA ALA A 212 13.45 -26.04 -21.88
C ALA A 212 13.74 -27.20 -22.85
N LYS A 213 13.62 -26.99 -24.17
CA LYS A 213 13.92 -27.98 -25.21
C LYS A 213 15.41 -28.05 -25.57
N ARG A 214 16.24 -27.19 -25.00
CA ARG A 214 17.68 -27.21 -25.25
C ARG A 214 18.36 -28.38 -24.55
N PRO A 215 19.46 -28.92 -25.11
CA PRO A 215 20.27 -29.91 -24.41
C PRO A 215 20.81 -29.39 -23.06
N ASP A 216 21.14 -28.10 -22.99
CA ASP A 216 21.63 -27.38 -21.80
C ASP A 216 20.50 -26.62 -21.07
N ALA A 217 19.26 -27.14 -21.08
CA ALA A 217 18.07 -26.45 -20.58
C ALA A 217 18.21 -25.89 -19.16
N ALA A 218 18.83 -26.61 -18.22
CA ALA A 218 18.99 -26.10 -16.87
C ALA A 218 19.87 -24.84 -16.83
N LYS A 219 20.93 -24.77 -17.65
CA LYS A 219 21.75 -23.56 -17.81
C LYS A 219 20.94 -22.45 -18.47
N ALA A 220 20.28 -22.77 -19.59
CA ALA A 220 19.49 -21.80 -20.35
C ALA A 220 18.43 -21.10 -19.49
N LEU A 221 17.60 -21.86 -18.76
CA LEU A 221 16.55 -21.33 -17.89
C LEU A 221 17.11 -20.57 -16.67
N SER A 222 18.25 -21.02 -16.14
CA SER A 222 18.89 -20.42 -14.97
C SER A 222 19.86 -19.29 -15.30
N THR A 223 20.03 -18.88 -16.56
CA THR A 223 20.87 -17.72 -16.92
C THR A 223 20.12 -16.69 -17.77
N MET A 224 19.30 -17.12 -18.72
CA MET A 224 18.59 -16.22 -19.62
C MET A 224 17.29 -15.73 -18.98
N ALA A 225 17.17 -14.41 -18.77
CA ALA A 225 15.92 -13.84 -18.29
C ALA A 225 14.87 -13.76 -19.41
N VAL A 226 13.60 -13.95 -19.06
CA VAL A 226 12.46 -13.67 -19.93
C VAL A 226 11.77 -12.38 -19.46
N SER A 227 11.50 -11.47 -20.39
CA SER A 227 10.75 -10.23 -20.12
C SER A 227 9.58 -10.08 -21.06
N HIS A 228 8.61 -9.24 -20.68
CA HIS A 228 7.34 -9.13 -21.41
C HIS A 228 6.91 -7.68 -21.63
N ILE A 229 6.56 -7.35 -22.86
CA ILE A 229 5.86 -6.13 -23.22
C ILE A 229 4.40 -6.51 -23.54
N PRO A 230 3.43 -6.03 -22.75
CA PRO A 230 2.02 -6.44 -22.82
C PRO A 230 1.31 -5.82 -24.03
N CYS A 231 1.40 -6.49 -25.17
CA CYS A 231 0.72 -6.11 -26.42
C CYS A 231 -0.49 -7.01 -26.74
N GLY A 232 -0.76 -8.02 -25.90
CA GLY A 232 -1.83 -8.99 -26.10
C GLY A 232 -3.13 -8.69 -25.37
N SER A 233 -4.08 -9.62 -25.46
CA SER A 233 -5.34 -9.58 -24.70
C SER A 233 -5.21 -10.15 -23.28
N GLY A 234 -4.32 -11.13 -23.07
CA GLY A 234 -3.86 -11.59 -21.76
C GLY A 234 -2.46 -11.02 -21.48
N ASN A 235 -2.29 -10.39 -20.31
CA ASN A 235 -1.05 -9.73 -19.91
C ASN A 235 -0.74 -10.00 -18.44
N ALA A 236 -1.04 -11.21 -17.98
CA ALA A 236 -0.85 -11.66 -16.60
C ALA A 236 0.62 -11.50 -16.17
N PHE A 237 1.56 -11.91 -17.02
CA PHE A 237 3.01 -11.82 -16.77
C PHE A 237 3.40 -10.38 -16.38
N SER A 238 2.99 -9.40 -17.19
CA SER A 238 3.26 -7.98 -16.97
C SER A 238 2.58 -7.43 -15.71
N CYS A 239 1.33 -7.83 -15.42
CA CYS A 239 0.65 -7.42 -14.18
C CYS A 239 1.43 -7.86 -12.95
N ASN A 240 1.90 -9.11 -12.93
CA ASN A 240 2.61 -9.67 -11.78
C ASN A 240 4.01 -9.07 -11.60
N LEU A 241 4.79 -8.88 -12.67
CA LEU A 241 6.19 -8.43 -12.53
C LEU A 241 6.38 -6.91 -12.55
N TYR A 242 5.46 -6.18 -13.18
CA TYR A 242 5.59 -4.72 -13.40
C TYR A 242 4.47 -3.91 -12.77
N GLY A 243 3.39 -4.55 -12.29
CA GLY A 243 2.25 -3.87 -11.68
C GLY A 243 1.42 -3.08 -12.70
N SER A 244 1.58 -3.38 -13.98
CA SER A 244 0.92 -2.69 -15.09
C SER A 244 0.83 -3.61 -16.30
N HIS A 245 -0.22 -3.44 -17.09
CA HIS A 245 -0.42 -4.10 -18.39
C HIS A 245 -0.32 -3.09 -19.54
N ARG A 246 0.46 -2.02 -19.35
CA ARG A 246 0.66 -0.96 -20.34
C ARG A 246 2.07 -1.04 -20.92
N PRO A 247 2.25 -1.08 -22.26
CA PRO A 247 3.56 -1.29 -22.89
C PRO A 247 4.66 -0.35 -22.38
N SER A 248 4.41 0.97 -22.34
CA SER A 248 5.42 1.94 -21.90
C SER A 248 5.79 1.83 -20.42
N PHE A 249 4.87 1.36 -19.57
CA PHE A 249 5.13 1.13 -18.14
C PHE A 249 5.97 -0.13 -17.93
N ALA A 250 5.64 -1.20 -18.66
CA ALA A 250 6.46 -2.41 -18.69
C ALA A 250 7.87 -2.12 -19.22
N ALA A 251 8.00 -1.28 -20.26
CA ALA A 251 9.30 -0.85 -20.78
C ALA A 251 10.16 -0.17 -19.71
N LEU A 252 9.60 0.81 -18.98
CA LEU A 252 10.30 1.45 -17.87
C LEU A 252 10.68 0.44 -16.76
N ALA A 253 9.76 -0.46 -16.41
CA ALA A 253 10.01 -1.50 -15.42
C ALA A 253 11.09 -2.51 -15.86
N ILE A 254 11.25 -2.78 -17.16
CA ILE A 254 12.33 -3.63 -17.69
C ILE A 254 13.67 -2.88 -17.67
N ILE A 255 13.68 -1.61 -18.06
CA ILE A 255 14.88 -0.76 -18.01
C ILE A 255 15.45 -0.74 -16.59
N LYS A 256 14.58 -0.45 -15.60
CA LYS A 256 14.94 -0.33 -14.18
C LYS A 256 14.85 -1.66 -13.43
N GLY A 257 14.47 -2.73 -14.10
CA GLY A 257 14.21 -4.03 -13.49
C GLY A 257 15.49 -4.80 -13.20
N ILE A 258 15.37 -5.69 -12.24
CA ILE A 258 16.42 -6.63 -11.81
C ILE A 258 16.11 -8.03 -12.30
N VAL A 259 17.17 -8.82 -12.51
CA VAL A 259 17.03 -10.25 -12.82
C VAL A 259 16.57 -10.96 -11.55
N THR A 260 15.48 -11.73 -11.64
CA THR A 260 14.85 -12.39 -10.49
C THR A 260 14.60 -13.86 -10.82
N PRO A 261 14.89 -14.79 -9.88
CA PRO A 261 14.52 -16.20 -10.06
C PRO A 261 12.99 -16.35 -10.12
N LEU A 262 12.52 -17.28 -10.93
CA LEU A 262 11.11 -17.61 -11.10
C LEU A 262 10.94 -19.11 -10.95
N ASP A 263 9.96 -19.53 -10.15
CA ASP A 263 9.54 -20.92 -10.10
C ASP A 263 8.85 -21.32 -11.40
N LEU A 264 9.16 -22.53 -11.88
CA LEU A 264 8.55 -23.07 -13.09
C LEU A 264 7.97 -24.45 -12.79
N VAL A 265 6.84 -24.75 -13.39
CA VAL A 265 6.11 -26.01 -13.20
C VAL A 265 6.35 -26.93 -14.38
N SER A 266 6.87 -28.12 -14.13
CA SER A 266 6.89 -29.19 -15.14
C SER A 266 5.54 -29.89 -15.18
N VAL A 267 4.90 -29.87 -16.33
CA VAL A 267 3.64 -30.58 -16.57
C VAL A 267 3.91 -31.75 -17.51
N THR A 268 3.58 -32.96 -17.07
CA THR A 268 3.69 -34.20 -17.85
C THR A 268 2.31 -34.69 -18.27
N SER A 269 2.14 -34.96 -19.56
CA SER A 269 0.95 -35.57 -20.14
C SER A 269 1.38 -36.55 -21.24
N GLY A 270 1.03 -37.83 -21.08
CA GLY A 270 1.56 -38.91 -21.92
C GLY A 270 3.10 -38.99 -21.84
N ASN A 271 3.77 -38.77 -22.97
CA ASN A 271 5.24 -38.72 -23.06
C ASN A 271 5.80 -37.28 -23.06
N ASN A 272 4.93 -36.27 -23.07
CA ASN A 272 5.33 -34.89 -23.24
C ASN A 272 5.54 -34.25 -21.87
N ARG A 273 6.65 -33.52 -21.72
CA ARG A 273 6.92 -32.62 -20.60
C ARG A 273 6.97 -31.19 -21.14
N ILE A 274 6.09 -30.34 -20.64
CA ILE A 274 6.08 -28.90 -20.93
C ILE A 274 6.36 -28.12 -19.66
N ILE A 275 6.80 -26.89 -19.82
CA ILE A 275 7.01 -25.95 -18.73
C ILE A 275 5.87 -24.95 -18.69
N SER A 276 5.35 -24.71 -17.50
CA SER A 276 4.34 -23.70 -17.21
C SER A 276 4.88 -22.68 -16.21
N PHE A 277 4.66 -21.40 -16.50
CA PHE A 277 5.12 -20.32 -15.63
C PHE A 277 3.96 -19.60 -14.91
N LEU A 278 2.74 -19.71 -15.44
CA LEU A 278 1.58 -18.92 -15.03
C LEU A 278 0.59 -19.76 -14.24
N SER A 279 -0.07 -20.71 -14.91
CA SER A 279 -1.21 -21.42 -14.32
C SER A 279 -1.63 -22.68 -15.08
N GLN A 280 -2.36 -23.57 -14.40
CA GLN A 280 -2.93 -24.79 -14.96
C GLN A 280 -4.37 -24.94 -14.47
N THR A 281 -5.32 -25.09 -15.39
CA THR A 281 -6.75 -25.15 -15.04
C THR A 281 -7.52 -26.21 -15.81
N LEU A 282 -8.51 -26.77 -15.10
CA LEU A 282 -9.55 -27.66 -15.61
C LEU A 282 -10.91 -27.16 -15.09
N GLY A 283 -11.94 -27.30 -15.94
CA GLY A 283 -13.31 -26.92 -15.61
C GLY A 283 -13.71 -25.54 -16.13
N LEU A 284 -14.51 -24.81 -15.35
CA LEU A 284 -15.15 -23.56 -15.79
C LEU A 284 -14.17 -22.56 -16.42
N ILE A 285 -13.03 -22.31 -15.75
CA ILE A 285 -12.04 -21.33 -16.23
C ILE A 285 -11.40 -21.79 -17.55
N ALA A 286 -10.97 -23.05 -17.63
CA ALA A 286 -10.42 -23.63 -18.87
C ALA A 286 -11.41 -23.53 -20.04
N GLU A 287 -12.70 -23.81 -19.80
CA GLU A 287 -13.73 -23.67 -20.84
C GLU A 287 -13.96 -22.21 -21.24
N CYS A 288 -13.80 -21.25 -20.32
CA CYS A 288 -13.91 -19.83 -20.63
C CYS A 288 -12.71 -19.36 -21.46
N ASP A 289 -11.51 -19.80 -21.12
CA ASP A 289 -10.28 -19.38 -21.80
C ASP A 289 -10.24 -19.90 -23.24
N LEU A 290 -10.56 -21.17 -23.43
CA LEU A 290 -10.43 -21.88 -24.70
C LEU A 290 -11.74 -21.93 -25.49
N GLY A 291 -12.87 -22.08 -24.80
CA GLY A 291 -14.18 -22.14 -25.45
C GLY A 291 -14.75 -20.77 -25.82
N THR A 292 -13.98 -19.68 -25.71
CA THR A 292 -14.33 -18.34 -26.20
C THR A 292 -13.35 -17.80 -27.25
N GLU A 293 -12.49 -18.65 -27.81
CA GLU A 293 -11.50 -18.24 -28.81
C GLU A 293 -12.12 -17.64 -30.08
N ASN A 294 -13.32 -18.11 -30.45
CA ASN A 294 -14.10 -17.52 -31.54
C ASN A 294 -14.54 -16.07 -31.28
N MET A 295 -14.46 -15.58 -30.03
CA MET A 295 -14.81 -14.22 -29.60
C MET A 295 -13.58 -13.32 -29.36
N ARG A 296 -12.41 -13.66 -29.92
CA ARG A 296 -11.17 -12.84 -29.78
C ARG A 296 -11.35 -11.37 -30.19
N TRP A 297 -12.29 -11.06 -31.08
CA TRP A 297 -12.63 -9.68 -31.48
C TRP A 297 -13.10 -8.79 -30.31
N MET A 298 -13.59 -9.38 -29.21
CA MET A 298 -14.06 -8.68 -28.01
C MET A 298 -12.93 -8.29 -27.04
N GLY A 299 -11.68 -8.71 -27.29
CA GLY A 299 -10.57 -8.49 -26.36
C GLY A 299 -10.77 -9.22 -25.03
N SER A 300 -10.47 -8.56 -23.90
CA SER A 300 -10.58 -9.16 -22.56
C SER A 300 -12.02 -9.42 -22.11
N ALA A 301 -13.01 -8.69 -22.64
CA ALA A 301 -14.42 -8.88 -22.27
C ALA A 301 -14.98 -10.28 -22.61
N ARG A 302 -14.30 -11.03 -23.51
CA ARG A 302 -14.69 -12.40 -23.86
C ARG A 302 -14.69 -13.35 -22.66
N PHE A 303 -13.79 -13.12 -21.70
CA PHE A 303 -13.64 -13.99 -20.52
C PHE A 303 -14.85 -13.85 -19.60
N GLU A 304 -15.30 -12.63 -19.31
CA GLU A 304 -16.47 -12.35 -18.47
C GLU A 304 -17.76 -12.96 -19.06
N VAL A 305 -17.98 -12.78 -20.37
CA VAL A 305 -19.12 -13.37 -21.08
C VAL A 305 -19.07 -14.90 -21.02
N GLY A 306 -17.88 -15.49 -21.22
CA GLY A 306 -17.67 -16.93 -21.13
C GLY A 306 -18.06 -17.51 -19.77
N VAL A 307 -17.69 -16.81 -18.69
CA VAL A 307 -17.97 -17.22 -17.31
C VAL A 307 -19.47 -17.18 -17.03
N VAL A 308 -20.14 -16.07 -17.34
CA VAL A 308 -21.59 -15.91 -17.09
C VAL A 308 -22.41 -16.94 -17.86
N GLN A 309 -22.09 -17.16 -19.15
CA GLN A 309 -22.78 -18.14 -19.99
C GLN A 309 -22.67 -19.57 -19.44
N ARG A 310 -21.52 -19.93 -18.88
CA ARG A 310 -21.24 -21.29 -18.41
C ARG A 310 -21.70 -21.54 -16.98
N MET A 311 -21.70 -20.52 -16.12
CA MET A 311 -22.30 -20.60 -14.79
C MET A 311 -23.79 -20.92 -14.82
N TYR A 312 -24.52 -20.43 -15.84
CA TYR A 312 -25.92 -20.79 -16.03
C TYR A 312 -26.14 -22.30 -16.24
N LYS A 313 -25.15 -23.00 -16.82
CA LYS A 313 -25.21 -24.45 -17.09
C LYS A 313 -24.87 -25.34 -15.89
N LYS A 314 -24.32 -24.79 -14.79
CA LYS A 314 -23.91 -25.53 -13.57
C LYS A 314 -23.15 -26.84 -13.83
N LYS A 315 -22.24 -26.82 -14.81
CA LYS A 315 -21.49 -28.01 -15.20
C LYS A 315 -20.46 -28.37 -14.13
N CYS A 316 -20.50 -29.62 -13.65
CA CYS A 316 -19.48 -30.20 -12.77
C CYS A 316 -18.51 -31.03 -13.60
N TYR A 317 -17.26 -31.11 -13.14
CA TYR A 317 -16.18 -31.81 -13.82
C TYR A 317 -15.56 -32.81 -12.85
N PRO A 318 -16.04 -34.07 -12.82
CA PRO A 318 -15.49 -35.08 -11.93
C PRO A 318 -14.06 -35.47 -12.34
N PHE A 319 -13.17 -35.59 -11.35
CA PHE A 319 -11.80 -36.11 -11.52
C PHE A 319 -11.28 -36.66 -10.19
N ASP A 320 -10.25 -37.51 -10.26
CA ASP A 320 -9.44 -37.86 -9.09
C ASP A 320 -8.22 -36.93 -9.01
N LEU A 321 -7.95 -36.42 -7.81
CA LEU A 321 -6.81 -35.57 -7.53
C LEU A 321 -5.89 -36.27 -6.53
N ALA A 322 -4.67 -36.59 -6.95
CA ALA A 322 -3.60 -36.88 -6.01
C ALA A 322 -2.75 -35.63 -5.84
N VAL A 323 -2.53 -35.17 -4.60
CA VAL A 323 -1.87 -33.88 -4.36
C VAL A 323 -0.91 -33.95 -3.19
N LYS A 324 0.26 -33.33 -3.35
CA LYS A 324 1.23 -33.09 -2.28
C LYS A 324 0.98 -31.71 -1.68
N VAL A 325 0.17 -31.67 -0.63
CA VAL A 325 -0.13 -30.45 0.12
C VAL A 325 1.02 -30.14 1.08
N GLU A 326 1.52 -28.92 1.04
CA GLU A 326 2.54 -28.42 1.97
C GLU A 326 1.90 -27.51 3.02
N ILE A 327 0.88 -26.73 2.62
CA ILE A 327 0.09 -25.91 3.55
C ILE A 327 -1.39 -26.02 3.17
N GLU A 328 -2.16 -26.59 4.09
CA GLU A 328 -3.58 -26.85 3.87
C GLU A 328 -4.48 -25.68 4.26
N GLU A 329 -4.21 -25.06 5.41
CA GLU A 329 -5.08 -24.05 6.00
C GLU A 329 -4.75 -22.63 5.53
N LYS A 330 -5.78 -21.81 5.29
CA LYS A 330 -5.64 -20.42 4.80
C LYS A 330 -4.80 -19.54 5.73
N ASP A 331 -4.92 -19.74 7.05
CA ASP A 331 -4.13 -19.00 8.03
C ASP A 331 -2.64 -19.37 7.95
N GLY A 332 -2.33 -20.65 7.71
CA GLY A 332 -0.98 -21.12 7.44
C GLY A 332 -0.41 -20.50 6.16
N VAL A 333 -1.22 -20.43 5.10
CA VAL A 333 -0.82 -19.80 3.83
C VAL A 333 -0.51 -18.31 4.01
N LYS A 334 -1.32 -17.58 4.79
CA LYS A 334 -1.05 -16.17 5.14
C LYS A 334 0.24 -16.02 5.94
N ALA A 335 0.47 -16.90 6.92
CA ALA A 335 1.68 -16.88 7.73
C ALA A 335 2.94 -17.14 6.88
N HIS A 336 2.89 -18.11 5.96
CA HIS A 336 3.95 -18.40 5.00
C HIS A 336 4.22 -17.22 4.07
N TYR A 337 3.17 -16.64 3.48
CA TYR A 337 3.29 -15.46 2.63
C TYR A 337 3.97 -14.30 3.38
N LYS A 338 3.53 -14.03 4.61
CA LYS A 338 4.14 -12.98 5.46
C LYS A 338 5.61 -13.25 5.73
N HIS A 339 5.97 -14.48 6.09
CA HIS A 339 7.36 -14.85 6.36
C HIS A 339 8.25 -14.63 5.14
N HIS A 340 7.85 -15.13 3.96
CA HIS A 340 8.63 -14.96 2.74
C HIS A 340 8.63 -13.51 2.23
N ALA A 341 7.50 -12.80 2.26
CA ALA A 341 7.42 -11.41 1.80
C ALA A 341 8.26 -10.44 2.67
N SER A 342 8.46 -10.76 3.95
CA SER A 342 9.31 -9.96 4.86
C SER A 342 10.78 -10.37 4.85
N THR A 343 11.07 -11.65 4.62
CA THR A 343 12.45 -12.18 4.66
C THR A 343 13.16 -12.04 3.32
N THR A 344 12.43 -11.99 2.20
CA THR A 344 13.01 -11.88 0.86
C THR A 344 13.64 -10.50 0.65
N SER A 345 14.94 -10.40 0.91
CA SER A 345 15.74 -9.23 0.54
C SER A 345 16.27 -9.37 -0.89
N LEU A 346 16.39 -8.24 -1.63
CA LEU A 346 17.00 -8.22 -2.97
C LEU A 346 18.36 -8.93 -2.96
N SER A 347 19.20 -8.66 -1.95
CA SER A 347 20.54 -9.24 -1.82
C SER A 347 20.58 -10.76 -1.63
N GLN A 348 19.54 -11.36 -1.04
CA GLN A 348 19.41 -12.82 -0.96
C GLN A 348 18.98 -13.43 -2.29
N LEU A 349 18.10 -12.77 -3.04
CA LEU A 349 17.70 -13.20 -4.39
C LEU A 349 18.87 -13.13 -5.37
N THR A 350 19.71 -12.09 -5.29
CA THR A 350 20.90 -11.98 -6.14
C THR A 350 21.95 -13.04 -5.81
N LYS A 351 22.06 -13.44 -4.52
CA LYS A 351 22.93 -14.55 -4.09
C LYS A 351 22.38 -15.91 -4.50
N SER A 352 21.08 -16.18 -4.35
CA SER A 352 20.47 -17.45 -4.77
C SER A 352 20.48 -17.61 -6.29
N ALA A 353 20.32 -16.51 -7.03
CA ALA A 353 20.59 -16.40 -8.45
C ALA A 353 22.06 -16.75 -8.81
N GLY A 354 23.03 -16.51 -7.94
CA GLY A 354 24.44 -16.82 -8.22
C GLY A 354 24.90 -18.22 -7.77
N ALA A 355 24.12 -18.94 -6.95
CA ALA A 355 24.69 -19.95 -6.03
C ALA A 355 24.50 -21.43 -6.39
N LYS A 356 23.81 -21.80 -7.48
CA LYS A 356 23.82 -23.19 -7.95
C LYS A 356 24.61 -23.28 -9.25
N SER A 357 25.84 -23.79 -9.18
CA SER A 357 26.59 -24.20 -10.36
C SER A 357 25.85 -25.35 -11.03
N VAL A 358 25.03 -25.04 -12.03
CA VAL A 358 24.39 -26.05 -12.87
C VAL A 358 25.50 -26.72 -13.70
N PRO A 359 25.58 -28.07 -13.72
CA PRO A 359 26.54 -28.77 -14.56
C PRO A 359 26.40 -28.36 -16.02
N ASP A 360 27.52 -28.10 -16.71
CA ASP A 360 27.48 -27.75 -18.12
C ASP A 360 26.87 -28.89 -18.95
N GLY A 361 25.89 -28.55 -19.80
CA GLY A 361 25.16 -29.51 -20.62
C GLY A 361 24.05 -30.29 -19.90
N ALA A 362 23.69 -29.94 -18.66
CA ALA A 362 22.53 -30.53 -17.99
C ALA A 362 21.21 -30.07 -18.65
N GLY A 363 20.37 -31.06 -18.99
CA GLY A 363 19.01 -30.85 -19.48
C GLY A 363 18.07 -30.38 -18.37
N LEU A 364 16.76 -30.58 -18.54
CA LEU A 364 15.79 -30.27 -17.50
C LEU A 364 16.06 -31.08 -16.22
N PRO A 365 15.79 -30.51 -15.03
CA PRO A 365 15.90 -31.24 -13.77
C PRO A 365 15.07 -32.53 -13.79
N GLU A 366 15.57 -33.59 -13.17
CA GLU A 366 14.77 -34.81 -12.99
C GLU A 366 13.53 -34.53 -12.13
N LEU A 367 12.44 -35.25 -12.41
CA LEU A 367 11.18 -35.09 -11.70
C LEU A 367 11.24 -35.89 -10.40
N LYS A 368 11.09 -35.22 -9.26
CA LYS A 368 11.11 -35.84 -7.93
C LYS A 368 9.99 -36.87 -7.76
N TYR A 369 8.84 -36.60 -8.37
CA TYR A 369 7.62 -37.41 -8.23
C TYR A 369 7.32 -38.25 -9.48
N GLY A 370 8.29 -38.43 -10.38
CA GLY A 370 8.11 -39.16 -11.62
C GLY A 370 7.18 -38.44 -12.61
N THR A 371 6.56 -39.23 -13.49
CA THR A 371 5.66 -38.80 -14.56
C THR A 371 4.24 -39.32 -14.33
N ILE A 372 3.30 -38.88 -15.17
CA ILE A 372 1.93 -39.40 -15.19
C ILE A 372 1.82 -40.92 -15.40
N LYS A 373 2.85 -41.57 -15.96
CA LYS A 373 2.88 -43.02 -16.23
C LYS A 373 3.35 -43.86 -15.06
N ASP A 374 4.02 -43.24 -14.10
CA ASP A 374 4.59 -43.92 -12.94
C ASP A 374 3.50 -44.11 -11.88
N GLU A 375 3.72 -45.06 -10.96
CA GLU A 375 2.83 -45.25 -9.81
C GLU A 375 2.72 -43.96 -8.97
N LEU A 376 1.63 -43.84 -8.22
CA LEU A 376 1.44 -42.68 -7.36
C LEU A 376 2.55 -42.61 -6.30
N PRO A 377 3.24 -41.46 -6.13
CA PRO A 377 4.29 -41.32 -5.15
C PRO A 377 3.78 -41.54 -3.71
N GLU A 378 4.66 -42.05 -2.85
CA GLU A 378 4.34 -42.30 -1.45
C GLU A 378 3.98 -40.99 -0.70
N GLY A 379 2.91 -41.04 0.10
CA GLY A 379 2.43 -39.89 0.88
C GLY A 379 1.55 -38.89 0.10
N TRP A 380 1.15 -39.22 -1.13
CA TRP A 380 0.10 -38.48 -1.85
C TRP A 380 -1.26 -39.10 -1.52
N GLU A 381 -2.23 -38.26 -1.17
CA GLU A 381 -3.60 -38.70 -0.94
C GLU A 381 -4.41 -38.58 -2.23
N LEU A 382 -5.06 -39.67 -2.66
CA LEU A 382 -5.96 -39.68 -3.81
C LEU A 382 -7.38 -39.31 -3.36
N ILE A 383 -7.83 -38.12 -3.74
CA ILE A 383 -9.11 -37.57 -3.31
C ILE A 383 -10.07 -37.52 -4.52
N PRO A 384 -11.23 -38.19 -4.45
CA PRO A 384 -12.23 -38.14 -5.51
C PRO A 384 -13.01 -36.83 -5.46
N TYR A 385 -12.87 -36.01 -6.50
CA TYR A 385 -13.67 -34.80 -6.68
C TYR A 385 -14.84 -35.09 -7.64
N ASN A 386 -16.06 -35.13 -7.12
CA ASN A 386 -17.25 -35.43 -7.91
C ASN A 386 -17.97 -34.18 -8.45
N LYS A 387 -17.80 -33.05 -7.76
CA LYS A 387 -18.61 -31.84 -7.95
C LYS A 387 -17.79 -30.58 -8.20
N VAL A 388 -16.50 -30.68 -8.49
CA VAL A 388 -15.69 -29.49 -8.76
C VAL A 388 -16.21 -28.78 -10.00
N GLY A 389 -16.37 -27.46 -9.88
CA GLY A 389 -16.66 -26.56 -11.00
C GLY A 389 -15.38 -25.95 -11.56
N THR A 390 -14.45 -25.58 -10.68
CA THR A 390 -13.14 -25.01 -11.05
C THR A 390 -12.03 -25.70 -10.29
N PHE A 391 -11.05 -26.23 -11.03
CA PHE A 391 -9.70 -26.52 -10.54
C PHE A 391 -8.75 -25.48 -11.12
N TYR A 392 -7.97 -24.81 -10.28
CA TYR A 392 -7.01 -23.83 -10.74
C TYR A 392 -5.74 -23.86 -9.88
N ALA A 393 -4.62 -24.27 -10.45
CA ALA A 393 -3.29 -24.13 -9.86
C ALA A 393 -2.56 -22.96 -10.53
N GLY A 394 -1.83 -22.17 -9.76
CA GLY A 394 -1.16 -20.98 -10.27
C GLY A 394 0.13 -20.65 -9.55
N ASN A 395 1.03 -20.03 -10.29
CA ASN A 395 2.36 -19.64 -9.83
C ASN A 395 2.53 -18.11 -9.78
N MET A 396 1.59 -17.36 -10.34
CA MET A 396 1.54 -15.89 -10.29
C MET A 396 0.16 -15.42 -9.78
N ALA A 397 0.09 -14.24 -9.19
CA ALA A 397 -1.12 -13.75 -8.52
C ALA A 397 -2.27 -13.41 -9.47
N TYR A 398 -1.97 -12.61 -10.49
CA TYR A 398 -2.94 -12.08 -11.45
C TYR A 398 -3.01 -12.94 -12.71
N MET A 399 -4.19 -13.37 -13.11
CA MET A 399 -4.45 -14.02 -14.41
C MET A 399 -4.89 -13.01 -15.48
N SER A 400 -5.35 -11.84 -15.03
CA SER A 400 -5.62 -10.64 -15.80
C SER A 400 -5.55 -9.44 -14.84
N PRO A 401 -5.56 -8.18 -15.31
CA PRO A 401 -5.50 -7.00 -14.43
C PRO A 401 -6.52 -7.01 -13.29
N ASP A 402 -7.71 -7.57 -13.54
CA ASP A 402 -8.84 -7.58 -12.60
C ASP A 402 -9.13 -8.99 -12.05
N ALA A 403 -8.21 -9.95 -12.26
CA ALA A 403 -8.38 -11.34 -11.85
C ALA A 403 -7.23 -11.88 -10.97
N PRO A 404 -7.06 -11.39 -9.73
CA PRO A 404 -6.10 -11.94 -8.76
C PRO A 404 -6.61 -13.23 -8.11
N PHE A 405 -6.47 -14.36 -8.81
CA PHE A 405 -6.85 -15.67 -8.28
C PHE A 405 -5.92 -16.16 -7.17
N PHE A 406 -4.62 -15.85 -7.25
CA PHE A 406 -3.60 -16.43 -6.38
C PHE A 406 -2.92 -15.37 -5.50
N ALA A 407 -3.71 -14.77 -4.62
CA ALA A 407 -3.27 -13.65 -3.78
C ALA A 407 -2.04 -13.95 -2.90
N ALA A 408 -1.77 -15.23 -2.58
CA ALA A 408 -0.63 -15.66 -1.76
C ALA A 408 0.55 -16.23 -2.57
N SER A 409 0.55 -16.07 -3.89
CA SER A 409 1.64 -16.54 -4.74
C SER A 409 2.93 -15.77 -4.47
N LEU A 410 4.05 -16.48 -4.51
CA LEU A 410 5.39 -15.94 -4.32
C LEU A 410 6.23 -16.32 -5.53
N ILE A 411 7.20 -15.47 -5.88
CA ILE A 411 7.95 -15.64 -7.13
C ILE A 411 8.89 -16.84 -7.12
N SER A 412 9.41 -17.19 -5.92
CA SER A 412 10.33 -18.31 -5.79
C SER A 412 10.35 -19.00 -4.41
N ASP A 413 9.19 -19.40 -3.90
CA ASP A 413 9.08 -20.14 -2.63
C ASP A 413 9.09 -21.68 -2.81
N GLY A 414 9.11 -22.16 -4.05
CA GLY A 414 9.06 -23.57 -4.39
C GLY A 414 7.67 -24.18 -4.22
N LEU A 415 6.61 -23.36 -4.18
CA LEU A 415 5.23 -23.80 -3.98
C LEU A 415 4.29 -23.12 -4.99
N MET A 416 3.29 -23.87 -5.47
CA MET A 416 2.20 -23.31 -6.28
C MET A 416 0.93 -23.20 -5.44
N ASP A 417 0.07 -22.27 -5.83
CA ASP A 417 -1.17 -21.98 -5.13
C ASP A 417 -2.31 -22.75 -5.82
N LEU A 418 -3.06 -23.54 -5.05
CA LEU A 418 -4.19 -24.32 -5.53
C LEU A 418 -5.50 -23.71 -5.05
N VAL A 419 -6.38 -23.42 -6.00
CA VAL A 419 -7.74 -22.93 -5.80
C VAL A 419 -8.73 -23.96 -6.37
N THR A 420 -9.69 -24.39 -5.54
CA THR A 420 -10.82 -25.20 -6.00
C THR A 420 -12.16 -24.60 -5.57
N ILE A 421 -13.14 -24.67 -6.48
CA ILE A 421 -14.50 -24.15 -6.28
C ILE A 421 -15.49 -25.21 -6.77
N ASP A 422 -16.51 -25.49 -5.96
CA ASP A 422 -17.57 -26.44 -6.31
C ASP A 422 -18.47 -25.89 -7.43
N GLY A 423 -18.92 -26.79 -8.31
CA GLY A 423 -19.73 -26.47 -9.49
C GLY A 423 -21.23 -26.46 -9.24
N ASP A 424 -21.68 -27.01 -8.10
CA ASP A 424 -23.09 -27.08 -7.72
C ASP A 424 -23.54 -25.90 -6.84
N LEU A 425 -22.71 -24.86 -6.71
CA LEU A 425 -23.06 -23.63 -6.01
C LEU A 425 -24.35 -22.99 -6.57
N PRO A 426 -25.21 -22.42 -5.72
CA PRO A 426 -26.32 -21.59 -6.17
C PRO A 426 -25.84 -20.45 -7.07
N PHE A 427 -26.61 -20.10 -8.11
CA PHE A 427 -26.19 -19.13 -9.13
C PHE A 427 -25.74 -17.78 -8.55
N LEU A 428 -26.48 -17.22 -7.58
CA LEU A 428 -26.11 -15.96 -6.92
C LEU A 428 -24.83 -16.10 -6.08
N THR A 429 -24.62 -17.25 -5.45
CA THR A 429 -23.38 -17.54 -4.70
C THR A 429 -22.19 -17.63 -5.65
N ALA A 430 -22.34 -18.32 -6.78
CA ALA A 430 -21.30 -18.41 -7.80
C ALA A 430 -20.96 -17.03 -8.40
N ILE A 431 -21.96 -16.15 -8.60
CA ILE A 431 -21.71 -14.74 -8.99
C ILE A 431 -20.94 -14.00 -7.91
N LYS A 432 -21.31 -14.17 -6.64
CA LYS A 432 -20.58 -13.54 -5.52
C LYS A 432 -19.13 -13.99 -5.47
N VAL A 433 -18.85 -15.28 -5.67
CA VAL A 433 -17.47 -15.81 -5.74
C VAL A 433 -16.69 -15.16 -6.87
N LEU A 434 -17.30 -14.98 -8.05
CA LEU A 434 -16.67 -14.28 -9.18
C LEU A 434 -16.37 -12.80 -8.87
N LEU A 435 -17.33 -12.07 -8.30
CA LEU A 435 -17.15 -10.68 -7.89
C LEU A 435 -16.10 -10.53 -6.78
N ASP A 436 -15.91 -11.56 -5.96
CA ASP A 436 -14.86 -11.59 -4.95
C ASP A 436 -13.46 -11.74 -5.56
N VAL A 437 -13.31 -12.19 -6.81
CA VAL A 437 -12.04 -12.15 -7.54
C VAL A 437 -11.60 -10.70 -7.75
N GLU A 438 -12.42 -9.91 -8.46
CA GLU A 438 -12.13 -8.51 -8.79
C GLU A 438 -11.99 -7.66 -7.52
N ALA A 439 -12.80 -7.94 -6.50
CA ALA A 439 -12.72 -7.23 -5.23
C ALA A 439 -11.56 -7.68 -4.33
N GLU A 440 -10.67 -8.56 -4.79
CA GLU A 440 -9.54 -9.13 -4.04
C GLU A 440 -9.98 -9.74 -2.70
N ARG A 441 -11.09 -10.49 -2.70
CA ARG A 441 -11.69 -11.17 -1.54
C ARG A 441 -11.82 -12.69 -1.74
N LEU A 442 -11.41 -13.21 -2.90
CA LEU A 442 -11.50 -14.63 -3.24
C LEU A 442 -10.81 -15.53 -2.20
N PHE A 443 -9.61 -15.14 -1.75
CA PHE A 443 -8.84 -15.89 -0.75
C PHE A 443 -9.65 -16.18 0.52
N ASP A 444 -10.38 -15.18 1.04
CA ASP A 444 -11.14 -15.29 2.29
C ASP A 444 -12.57 -15.83 2.08
N ASN A 445 -12.98 -16.12 0.84
CA ASN A 445 -14.34 -16.59 0.56
C ASN A 445 -14.53 -18.03 1.09
N PRO A 446 -15.63 -18.33 1.80
CA PRO A 446 -15.88 -19.64 2.41
C PRO A 446 -16.15 -20.76 1.40
N HIS A 447 -16.52 -20.44 0.15
CA HIS A 447 -16.77 -21.41 -0.92
C HIS A 447 -15.52 -21.72 -1.75
N VAL A 448 -14.37 -21.17 -1.34
CA VAL A 448 -13.10 -21.32 -2.05
C VAL A 448 -12.13 -22.07 -1.14
N THR A 449 -11.63 -23.21 -1.62
CA THR A 449 -10.49 -23.87 -1.00
C THR A 449 -9.22 -23.25 -1.55
N TYR A 450 -8.26 -22.94 -0.68
CA TYR A 450 -6.98 -22.34 -1.05
C TYR A 450 -5.86 -23.07 -0.31
N LYS A 451 -4.94 -23.71 -1.03
CA LYS A 451 -3.81 -24.48 -0.46
C LYS A 451 -2.50 -24.09 -1.14
N LYS A 452 -1.37 -24.32 -0.46
CA LYS A 452 -0.04 -24.35 -1.09
C LYS A 452 0.39 -25.80 -1.30
N ILE A 453 0.81 -26.11 -2.52
CA ILE A 453 1.15 -27.47 -2.94
C ILE A 453 2.50 -27.48 -3.67
N SER A 454 3.19 -28.61 -3.67
CA SER A 454 4.45 -28.78 -4.41
C SER A 454 4.27 -29.60 -5.70
N ALA A 455 3.26 -30.47 -5.74
CA ALA A 455 2.95 -31.27 -6.92
C ALA A 455 1.53 -31.84 -6.85
N TYR A 456 0.97 -32.20 -8.00
CA TYR A 456 -0.33 -32.85 -8.10
C TYR A 456 -0.47 -33.69 -9.39
N ARG A 457 -1.46 -34.58 -9.40
CA ARG A 457 -1.85 -35.43 -10.52
C ARG A 457 -3.38 -35.41 -10.62
N ILE A 458 -3.88 -35.10 -11.80
CA ILE A 458 -5.32 -35.13 -12.11
C ILE A 458 -5.60 -36.27 -13.08
N ILE A 459 -6.65 -37.02 -12.78
CA ILE A 459 -7.21 -38.07 -13.64
C ILE A 459 -8.69 -37.72 -13.88
N PRO A 460 -9.04 -37.13 -15.04
CA PRO A 460 -10.43 -36.83 -15.38
C PRO A 460 -11.30 -38.10 -15.38
N ARG A 461 -12.55 -37.98 -14.91
CA ARG A 461 -13.54 -39.07 -14.90
C ARG A 461 -14.77 -38.69 -15.70
N ASP A 462 -15.47 -39.73 -16.17
CA ASP A 462 -16.79 -39.66 -16.80
C ASP A 462 -16.91 -38.64 -17.95
N GLN A 463 -15.79 -38.33 -18.62
CA GLN A 463 -15.70 -37.34 -19.69
C GLN A 463 -14.69 -37.81 -20.75
N ASP A 464 -15.15 -37.92 -22.00
CA ASP A 464 -14.29 -38.28 -23.14
C ASP A 464 -13.58 -37.05 -23.76
N ASP A 465 -14.12 -35.84 -23.53
CA ASP A 465 -13.60 -34.58 -24.04
C ASP A 465 -13.82 -33.43 -23.04
N GLY A 466 -12.94 -32.43 -23.10
CA GLY A 466 -12.95 -31.28 -22.21
C GLY A 466 -11.79 -30.31 -22.50
N TYR A 467 -11.68 -29.31 -21.65
CA TYR A 467 -10.66 -28.26 -21.77
C TYR A 467 -9.69 -28.33 -20.60
N ILE A 468 -8.41 -28.51 -20.92
CA ILE A 468 -7.27 -28.28 -20.02
C ILE A 468 -6.49 -27.11 -20.61
N SER A 469 -6.26 -26.09 -19.79
CA SER A 469 -5.51 -24.90 -20.16
C SER A 469 -4.26 -24.82 -19.30
N ILE A 470 -3.10 -24.72 -19.94
CA ILE A 470 -1.78 -24.54 -19.31
C ILE A 470 -1.22 -23.22 -19.82
N ASP A 471 -1.02 -22.25 -18.95
CA ASP A 471 -0.67 -20.85 -19.26
C ASP A 471 -1.62 -20.18 -20.27
N GLY A 472 -2.87 -20.63 -20.36
CA GLY A 472 -3.84 -20.16 -21.35
C GLY A 472 -3.84 -20.95 -22.67
N GLU A 473 -2.90 -21.89 -22.85
CA GLU A 473 -2.76 -22.70 -24.06
C GLU A 473 -3.50 -24.05 -23.93
N LYS A 474 -4.14 -24.48 -25.03
CA LYS A 474 -4.91 -25.73 -25.06
C LYS A 474 -3.99 -26.96 -24.97
N CYS A 475 -4.25 -27.82 -24.01
CA CYS A 475 -3.63 -29.14 -23.90
C CYS A 475 -4.62 -30.27 -24.23
N PRO A 476 -4.12 -31.45 -24.67
CA PRO A 476 -4.96 -32.63 -24.83
C PRO A 476 -5.70 -32.97 -23.54
N PHE A 477 -6.99 -33.30 -23.65
CA PHE A 477 -7.78 -33.70 -22.50
C PHE A 477 -7.40 -35.11 -22.06
N GLY A 478 -7.01 -35.26 -20.79
CA GLY A 478 -6.61 -36.54 -20.23
C GLY A 478 -5.81 -36.38 -18.93
N PRO A 479 -5.29 -37.48 -18.38
CA PRO A 479 -4.49 -37.45 -17.17
C PRO A 479 -3.21 -36.63 -17.34
N PHE A 480 -2.86 -35.85 -16.32
CA PHE A 480 -1.61 -35.09 -16.29
C PHE A 480 -1.09 -34.92 -14.86
N GLN A 481 0.21 -34.70 -14.74
CA GLN A 481 0.90 -34.47 -13.48
C GLN A 481 1.75 -33.20 -13.57
N ALA A 482 1.76 -32.42 -12.49
CA ALA A 482 2.51 -31.18 -12.37
C ALA A 482 3.43 -31.21 -11.14
N GLU A 483 4.64 -30.68 -11.28
CA GLU A 483 5.65 -30.55 -10.23
C GLU A 483 6.33 -29.17 -10.34
N ILE A 484 6.44 -28.43 -9.23
CA ILE A 484 7.13 -27.15 -9.21
C ILE A 484 8.64 -27.30 -9.00
N HIS A 485 9.41 -26.44 -9.66
CA HIS A 485 10.84 -26.31 -9.49
C HIS A 485 11.19 -24.91 -8.99
N GLN A 486 11.75 -24.86 -7.78
CA GLN A 486 12.13 -23.59 -7.17
C GLN A 486 13.27 -22.91 -7.96
N GLY A 487 13.00 -21.70 -8.45
CA GLY A 487 13.98 -20.80 -9.08
C GLY A 487 14.58 -21.35 -10.36
N LEU A 488 13.87 -22.24 -11.06
CA LEU A 488 14.38 -22.86 -12.29
C LEU A 488 14.54 -21.83 -13.41
N GLY A 489 13.61 -20.87 -13.51
CA GLY A 489 13.61 -19.84 -14.52
C GLY A 489 14.15 -18.50 -14.03
N ARG A 490 14.31 -17.56 -14.96
CA ARG A 490 14.59 -16.15 -14.66
C ARG A 490 13.69 -15.20 -15.41
N VAL A 491 13.38 -14.09 -14.76
CA VAL A 491 12.64 -12.98 -15.35
C VAL A 491 13.27 -11.65 -14.99
N ILE A 492 12.88 -10.60 -15.72
CA ILE A 492 13.10 -9.22 -15.27
C ILE A 492 11.88 -8.79 -14.45
N SER A 493 12.09 -8.44 -13.18
CA SER A 493 11.04 -7.91 -12.30
C SER A 493 11.36 -6.49 -11.83
N LYS A 494 10.31 -5.73 -11.50
CA LYS A 494 10.46 -4.34 -11.04
C LYS A 494 11.07 -4.24 -9.64
N SER A 495 10.75 -5.16 -8.74
CA SER A 495 11.09 -5.06 -7.32
C SER A 495 11.66 -6.34 -6.70
N GLY A 496 11.99 -7.36 -7.51
CA GLY A 496 12.45 -8.66 -7.02
C GLY A 496 11.33 -9.56 -6.47
N LYS A 497 10.07 -9.12 -6.56
CA LYS A 497 8.88 -9.83 -6.13
C LYS A 497 7.72 -9.55 -7.09
N TYR A 498 6.61 -10.26 -6.91
CA TYR A 498 5.36 -9.88 -7.58
C TYR A 498 4.84 -8.55 -7.01
N GLU A 499 4.25 -7.73 -7.88
CA GLU A 499 3.66 -6.43 -7.55
C GLU A 499 2.25 -6.57 -6.95
N ALA A 500 1.81 -7.81 -6.68
CA ALA A 500 0.55 -8.09 -6.02
C ALA A 500 0.57 -7.67 -4.54
N SER A 501 -0.57 -7.18 -4.08
CA SER A 501 -0.73 -6.69 -2.70
C SER A 501 -0.63 -7.78 -1.65
N GLY A 502 -0.82 -9.05 -2.02
CA GLY A 502 -0.91 -10.18 -1.08
C GLY A 502 -2.34 -10.45 -0.56
N PRO A 503 -2.55 -11.52 0.25
CA PRO A 503 -3.88 -11.87 0.78
C PRO A 503 -4.34 -10.90 1.87
N LYS A 504 -5.53 -10.29 1.76
CA LYS A 504 -5.97 -9.25 2.71
C LYS A 504 -5.71 -9.57 4.19
N GLY A 505 -5.08 -8.61 4.86
CA GLY A 505 -4.72 -8.73 6.28
C GLY A 505 -3.53 -9.64 6.58
N TRP A 506 -2.77 -10.07 5.57
CA TRP A 506 -1.49 -10.78 5.76
C TRP A 506 -0.43 -9.91 6.48
N ASP A 507 -0.50 -8.60 6.27
CA ASP A 507 0.34 -7.57 6.86
C ASP A 507 -0.12 -7.17 8.28
N LYS A 508 -1.37 -7.49 8.65
CA LYS A 508 -1.87 -7.35 10.03
C LYS A 508 -1.20 -8.41 10.88
N GLU A 509 -0.57 -8.02 11.99
CA GLU A 509 0.17 -9.00 12.79
C GLU A 509 -0.78 -10.07 13.34
N TRP A 510 -0.56 -11.31 12.92
CA TRP A 510 -1.16 -12.53 13.47
C TRP A 510 -1.22 -12.53 15.01
N TYR A 511 -0.25 -11.88 15.68
CA TYR A 511 -0.28 -11.62 17.12
C TYR A 511 -1.56 -10.91 17.62
N TYR A 512 -2.16 -9.97 16.88
CA TYR A 512 -3.40 -9.31 17.29
C TYR A 512 -4.57 -10.28 17.32
N ASN A 513 -4.72 -11.12 16.30
CA ASN A 513 -5.81 -12.09 16.25
C ASN A 513 -5.57 -13.25 17.23
N GLN A 514 -4.32 -13.62 17.50
CA GLN A 514 -3.96 -14.62 18.51
C GLN A 514 -4.20 -14.09 19.93
N ILE A 515 -3.85 -12.83 20.21
CA ILE A 515 -4.10 -12.16 21.51
C ILE A 515 -5.59 -11.93 21.67
N ILE A 516 -6.29 -11.43 20.65
CA ILE A 516 -7.74 -11.23 20.69
C ILE A 516 -8.47 -12.58 20.81
N SER A 517 -8.08 -13.62 20.08
CA SER A 517 -8.70 -14.95 20.20
C SER A 517 -8.38 -15.62 21.53
N ARG A 518 -7.15 -15.48 22.07
CA ARG A 518 -6.82 -15.99 23.41
C ARG A 518 -7.48 -15.19 24.51
N PHE A 519 -7.63 -13.87 24.34
CA PHE A 519 -8.34 -12.99 25.27
C PHE A 519 -9.85 -13.24 25.22
N LEU A 520 -10.43 -13.45 24.04
CA LEU A 520 -11.83 -13.82 23.87
C LEU A 520 -12.08 -15.23 24.40
N ALA A 521 -11.23 -16.22 24.09
CA ALA A 521 -11.32 -17.57 24.66
C ALA A 521 -11.19 -17.55 26.19
N PHE A 522 -10.24 -16.78 26.73
CA PHE A 522 -10.06 -16.54 28.17
C PHE A 522 -11.29 -15.88 28.82
N CYS A 523 -11.92 -14.91 28.15
CA CYS A 523 -13.17 -14.28 28.59
C CYS A 523 -14.40 -15.19 28.42
N THR A 524 -14.33 -16.22 27.57
CA THR A 524 -15.44 -17.14 27.29
C THR A 524 -15.41 -18.36 28.22
N GLU A 525 -14.21 -18.86 28.58
CA GLU A 525 -14.04 -19.93 29.58
C GLU A 525 -14.27 -19.44 31.02
N ALA A 526 -13.93 -18.18 31.31
CA ALA A 526 -14.17 -17.59 32.62
C ALA A 526 -15.59 -17.01 32.69
N GLY A 527 -16.58 -17.89 32.80
CA GLY A 527 -18.02 -17.55 32.79
C GLY A 527 -18.54 -16.61 33.90
N ASP A 528 -17.67 -16.11 34.79
CA ASP A 528 -18.02 -15.10 35.80
C ASP A 528 -16.83 -14.18 36.13
N ARG A 529 -17.13 -12.92 36.48
CA ARG A 529 -16.21 -11.82 36.78
C ARG A 529 -15.18 -12.18 37.87
N ASP A 530 -15.57 -12.97 38.87
CA ASP A 530 -14.69 -13.34 39.98
C ASP A 530 -13.71 -14.46 39.61
N SER A 531 -14.06 -15.30 38.63
CA SER A 531 -13.18 -16.33 38.05
C SER A 531 -12.05 -15.70 37.21
N ILE A 532 -12.38 -14.62 36.48
CA ILE A 532 -11.41 -13.81 35.71
C ILE A 532 -10.36 -13.20 36.64
N ILE A 533 -10.78 -12.66 37.79
CA ILE A 533 -9.89 -11.97 38.74
C ILE A 533 -8.91 -12.96 39.40
N ARG A 534 -9.39 -14.12 39.87
CA ARG A 534 -8.52 -15.16 40.46
C ARG A 534 -7.51 -15.74 39.46
N SER A 535 -7.91 -15.87 38.20
CA SER A 535 -7.03 -16.38 37.14
C SER A 535 -5.97 -15.35 36.74
N PHE A 536 -6.29 -14.06 36.82
CA PHE A 536 -5.32 -12.96 36.66
C PHE A 536 -4.33 -12.87 37.83
N GLU A 537 -4.77 -13.14 39.05
CA GLU A 537 -3.92 -13.17 40.25
C GLU A 537 -2.95 -14.37 40.27
N ALA A 538 -3.25 -15.45 39.54
CA ALA A 538 -2.40 -16.64 39.44
C ALA A 538 -1.26 -16.52 38.40
N LEU A 539 -1.23 -15.46 37.59
CA LEU A 539 -0.18 -15.19 36.61
C LEU A 539 1.01 -14.48 37.28
N ASP A 540 1.91 -15.25 37.89
CA ASP A 540 3.18 -14.75 38.43
C ASP A 540 4.18 -14.46 37.30
N ILE A 541 4.39 -13.17 36.99
CA ILE A 541 5.38 -12.71 36.02
C ILE A 541 6.64 -12.31 36.80
N ARG A 542 7.65 -13.20 36.82
CA ARG A 542 8.97 -12.91 37.40
C ARG A 542 9.53 -11.61 36.80
N ALA A 543 9.88 -10.67 37.68
CA ALA A 543 10.56 -9.43 37.32
C ALA A 543 11.91 -9.73 36.66
N VAL A 544 12.15 -9.15 35.49
CA VAL A 544 13.48 -9.07 34.88
C VAL A 544 14.19 -7.86 35.48
N ASP A 545 15.44 -8.05 35.87
CA ASP A 545 16.26 -7.15 36.69
C ASP A 545 16.17 -5.66 36.36
N SER A 546 15.99 -4.86 37.42
CA SER A 546 16.02 -3.41 37.40
C SER A 546 17.45 -2.89 37.28
N THR A 547 17.93 -2.63 36.06
CA THR A 547 19.05 -1.70 35.86
C THR A 547 18.49 -0.29 35.57
N PRO A 548 18.72 0.71 36.43
CA PRO A 548 18.20 2.05 36.19
C PRO A 548 19.02 2.75 35.11
N ALA A 549 18.36 3.12 34.01
CA ALA A 549 18.89 4.13 33.08
C ALA A 549 18.83 5.52 33.74
N THR A 550 19.87 6.29 33.49
CA THR A 550 20.23 7.59 34.09
C THR A 550 19.08 8.59 34.18
N GLN A 551 18.91 9.22 35.35
CA GLN A 551 17.94 10.30 35.60
C GLN A 551 18.28 11.54 34.75
N TYR A 552 17.34 11.97 33.89
CA TYR A 552 17.34 13.32 33.34
C TYR A 552 16.68 14.28 34.34
N THR A 553 17.49 15.15 34.93
CA THR A 553 17.06 16.21 35.85
C THR A 553 16.59 17.43 35.06
N LYS A 554 15.28 17.57 34.84
CA LYS A 554 14.63 18.87 34.63
C LYS A 554 13.18 18.78 35.10
N HIS A 555 12.85 19.46 36.20
CA HIS A 555 11.48 19.66 36.62
C HIS A 555 10.77 20.61 35.64
N PRO A 556 9.46 20.39 35.35
CA PRO A 556 8.67 21.35 34.58
C PRO A 556 8.50 22.67 35.36
N PRO A 557 8.51 23.82 34.69
CA PRO A 557 8.21 25.11 35.32
C PRO A 557 6.72 25.18 35.66
N GLY A 558 6.41 25.49 36.93
CA GLY A 558 5.05 25.86 37.36
C GLY A 558 4.22 24.77 38.02
N TYR A 559 4.74 24.10 39.07
CA TYR A 559 3.89 23.45 40.07
C TYR A 559 4.36 23.82 41.47
N VAL A 560 3.57 24.63 42.17
CA VAL A 560 3.67 24.76 43.64
C VAL A 560 3.00 23.51 44.21
N PRO A 561 3.68 22.69 45.03
CA PRO A 561 3.08 21.51 45.60
C PRO A 561 2.00 21.94 46.59
N VAL A 562 0.76 21.50 46.38
CA VAL A 562 -0.22 21.47 47.47
C VAL A 562 0.20 20.33 48.39
N SER A 563 0.89 20.70 49.46
CA SER A 563 1.19 19.85 50.61
C SER A 563 -0.07 19.13 51.07
N ALA A 564 0.09 17.84 51.35
CA ALA A 564 -0.87 17.04 52.07
C ALA A 564 -1.37 17.77 53.33
N ALA A 565 -2.68 17.88 53.48
CA ALA A 565 -3.32 18.21 54.74
C ALA A 565 -4.35 17.11 55.03
N THR A 566 -3.96 16.30 56.01
CA THR A 566 -4.75 15.29 56.72
C THR A 566 -6.06 15.86 57.23
N SER A 567 -7.10 15.02 57.27
CA SER A 567 -8.39 15.28 57.90
C SER A 567 -8.28 15.95 59.26
N THR A 568 -8.99 17.06 59.44
CA THR A 568 -9.72 17.38 60.68
C THR A 568 -10.88 18.31 60.32
N ALA A 569 -12.09 17.91 60.70
CA ALA A 569 -13.26 18.77 60.73
C ALA A 569 -13.04 19.93 61.72
N VAL A 570 -13.68 21.08 61.48
CA VAL A 570 -14.44 21.94 62.43
C VAL A 570 -14.77 23.30 61.77
N VAL A 571 -16.07 23.52 61.54
CA VAL A 571 -16.94 24.70 61.79
C VAL A 571 -16.45 26.14 61.53
N SER A 572 -17.24 26.86 60.69
CA SER A 572 -17.51 28.32 60.64
C SER A 572 -16.34 29.26 60.26
N SER A 573 -16.45 30.45 59.69
CA SER A 573 -17.55 31.39 59.38
C SER A 573 -17.04 32.41 58.35
N ALA A 574 -17.96 32.88 57.49
CA ALA A 574 -18.13 34.24 56.96
C ALA A 574 -16.95 35.13 56.48
N THR A 575 -17.21 35.71 55.31
CA THR A 575 -16.86 37.07 54.80
C THR A 575 -15.44 37.38 54.30
N SER A 576 -15.37 37.74 53.02
CA SER A 576 -14.46 38.80 52.55
C SER A 576 -15.20 39.72 51.58
N SER A 577 -15.07 41.02 51.81
CA SER A 577 -15.51 42.10 50.95
C SER A 577 -14.33 42.70 50.19
N THR A 578 -14.62 43.12 48.94
CA THR A 578 -14.10 44.30 48.21
C THR A 578 -12.62 44.33 47.76
N LEU A 579 -12.37 44.37 46.43
CA LEU A 579 -12.08 45.54 45.55
C LEU A 579 -10.63 46.05 45.75
N THR A 580 -9.81 46.46 44.77
CA THR A 580 -10.07 47.17 43.51
C THR A 580 -8.84 47.05 42.58
N ARG A 581 -9.15 47.29 41.30
CA ARG A 581 -8.34 47.51 40.11
C ARG A 581 -7.52 48.81 40.19
N ASP A 582 -6.36 48.87 39.54
CA ASP A 582 -6.06 50.00 38.64
C ASP A 582 -4.92 49.75 37.64
N THR A 583 -5.10 50.39 36.49
CA THR A 583 -4.34 50.33 35.23
C THR A 583 -3.45 51.56 35.07
N THR A 584 -2.31 51.45 34.37
CA THR A 584 -1.86 52.36 33.26
C THR A 584 -0.39 52.13 32.84
N GLY A 585 -0.12 52.21 31.52
CA GLY A 585 1.14 52.78 30.97
C GLY A 585 2.21 51.82 30.40
N ILE A 586 2.40 51.87 29.08
CA ILE A 586 3.42 51.18 28.23
C ILE A 586 4.53 52.22 27.87
N PRO A 587 5.86 51.92 27.74
CA PRO A 587 6.47 51.64 26.42
C PRO A 587 7.74 50.73 26.33
N LYS A 588 7.76 49.95 25.24
CA LYS A 588 8.82 49.34 24.39
C LYS A 588 10.30 49.15 24.83
N ALA A 589 10.68 47.87 24.78
CA ALA A 589 11.82 47.18 24.11
C ALA A 589 13.29 47.39 24.56
N THR A 590 13.93 46.29 24.97
CA THR A 590 15.31 45.91 24.61
C THR A 590 15.57 44.41 24.88
N HIS A 591 16.11 43.73 23.85
CA HIS A 591 16.90 42.48 23.80
C HIS A 591 16.51 41.23 24.62
N LEU A 592 16.20 40.14 23.90
CA LEU A 592 16.38 38.74 24.35
C LEU A 592 17.41 38.03 23.45
N PRO A 593 18.29 37.16 23.99
CA PRO A 593 19.26 36.42 23.20
C PRO A 593 18.63 35.23 22.46
N THR A 594 19.27 34.88 21.35
CA THR A 594 18.98 33.77 20.43
C THR A 594 19.20 32.39 21.08
N HIS A 595 18.23 31.50 20.91
CA HIS A 595 18.30 30.08 21.29
C HIS A 595 19.02 29.27 20.19
N ASP A 596 20.26 28.87 20.46
CA ASP A 596 20.90 27.72 19.79
C ASP A 596 20.80 26.47 20.68
N SER A 597 20.71 25.31 20.02
CA SER A 597 20.82 23.93 20.53
C SER A 597 19.60 23.31 21.24
N VAL A 598 18.69 22.73 20.45
CA VAL A 598 17.92 21.53 20.87
C VAL A 598 18.65 20.33 20.29
N ALA A 599 19.29 19.53 21.14
CA ALA A 599 19.99 18.31 20.75
C ALA A 599 19.02 17.32 20.08
N SER A 600 19.35 16.89 18.86
CA SER A 600 18.65 15.85 18.12
C SER A 600 18.87 14.48 18.76
N LEU A 601 17.82 13.66 18.77
CA LEU A 601 17.88 12.25 19.20
C LEU A 601 18.86 11.44 18.33
N PRO A 602 19.67 10.53 18.91
CA PRO A 602 20.62 9.72 18.15
C PRO A 602 19.92 8.76 17.18
N SER A 603 20.47 8.62 15.97
CA SER A 603 19.90 7.87 14.84
C SER A 603 19.70 6.37 15.12
N SER A 604 20.38 5.80 16.11
CA SER A 604 20.30 4.37 16.49
C SER A 604 18.97 3.93 17.11
N LEU A 605 18.12 4.85 17.58
CA LEU A 605 16.80 4.55 18.16
C LEU A 605 15.62 4.73 17.18
N THR A 606 15.89 5.21 15.96
CA THR A 606 14.84 5.53 14.97
C THR A 606 14.23 4.28 14.30
N GLY A 607 15.02 3.21 14.14
CA GLY A 607 14.58 1.93 13.57
C GLY A 607 13.58 1.17 14.45
N PRO A 608 13.87 0.94 15.74
CA PRO A 608 12.95 0.30 16.68
C PRO A 608 11.65 1.09 16.89
N LEU A 609 11.72 2.43 16.90
CA LEU A 609 10.55 3.33 17.02
C LEU A 609 9.63 3.30 15.78
N LYS A 610 10.16 2.97 14.60
CA LYS A 610 9.36 2.81 13.37
C LYS A 610 8.66 1.45 13.32
N ALA A 611 9.30 0.41 13.85
CA ALA A 611 8.75 -0.94 13.97
C ALA A 611 7.71 -1.09 15.10
N LEU A 612 7.82 -0.33 16.18
CA LEU A 612 6.81 -0.34 17.26
C LEU A 612 5.58 0.53 16.95
N ARG A 613 5.65 1.47 16.00
CA ARG A 613 4.51 2.27 15.51
C ARG A 613 3.59 1.49 14.55
N SER A 614 4.02 0.34 14.03
CA SER A 614 3.16 -0.57 13.24
C SER A 614 2.35 -1.54 14.10
N ILE A 615 2.58 -1.55 15.41
CA ILE A 615 2.01 -2.50 16.37
C ILE A 615 0.63 -2.02 16.90
N ILE A 616 0.12 -0.86 16.51
CA ILE A 616 -1.28 -0.47 16.71
C ILE A 616 -1.70 0.38 15.51
N PRO A 617 -2.86 0.13 14.88
CA PRO A 617 -3.26 0.86 13.69
C PRO A 617 -3.27 2.39 13.91
N SER A 618 -2.57 3.13 13.06
CA SER A 618 -2.66 4.60 13.01
C SER A 618 -4.03 5.07 12.50
N SER A 619 -4.77 4.20 11.84
CA SER A 619 -6.17 4.38 11.45
C SER A 619 -7.08 3.89 12.57
N GLY A 620 -8.02 4.73 13.02
CA GLY A 620 -9.02 4.40 14.05
C GLY A 620 -9.85 3.13 13.81
N PRO A 621 -10.87 2.85 14.65
CA PRO A 621 -11.57 1.57 14.66
C PRO A 621 -12.13 1.16 13.29
N THR A 622 -12.10 -0.14 13.01
CA THR A 622 -12.55 -0.75 11.75
C THR A 622 -14.02 -0.46 11.44
N THR A 623 -14.42 -0.48 10.17
CA THR A 623 -15.81 -0.28 9.73
C THR A 623 -16.82 -1.20 10.44
N ALA A 624 -16.41 -2.42 10.81
CA ALA A 624 -17.21 -3.34 11.61
C ALA A 624 -17.37 -2.89 13.09
N MET A 625 -16.31 -2.35 13.70
CA MET A 625 -16.39 -1.73 15.04
C MET A 625 -17.25 -0.46 15.01
N LEU A 626 -17.16 0.32 13.92
CA LEU A 626 -17.97 1.52 13.71
C LEU A 626 -19.45 1.20 13.53
N ALA A 627 -19.79 0.12 12.82
CA ALA A 627 -21.16 -0.38 12.69
C ALA A 627 -21.70 -0.92 14.04
N ALA A 628 -20.86 -1.56 14.84
CA ALA A 628 -21.23 -2.03 16.17
C ALA A 628 -21.47 -0.89 17.19
N ILE A 629 -20.78 0.25 17.05
CA ILE A 629 -20.97 1.46 17.89
C ILE A 629 -22.28 2.19 17.56
N GLU A 630 -22.81 2.03 16.34
CA GLU A 630 -24.03 2.69 15.87
C GLU A 630 -25.31 1.88 16.16
N ASP A 631 -25.19 0.64 16.66
CA ASP A 631 -26.30 -0.27 16.95
C ASP A 631 -26.77 -0.16 18.42
N PRO A 632 -28.04 0.20 18.69
CA PRO A 632 -28.59 0.33 20.04
C PRO A 632 -28.50 -0.96 20.88
N ASP A 633 -28.51 -2.14 20.25
CA ASP A 633 -28.47 -3.44 20.94
C ASP A 633 -27.05 -3.81 21.43
N ASN A 634 -26.01 -3.10 20.98
CA ASN A 634 -24.60 -3.33 21.33
C ASN A 634 -24.09 -2.46 22.49
N THR A 635 -24.97 -1.72 23.18
CA THR A 635 -24.56 -0.78 24.24
C THR A 635 -23.78 -1.49 25.38
N LYS A 636 -24.13 -2.75 25.67
CA LYS A 636 -23.46 -3.57 26.69
C LYS A 636 -22.06 -4.02 26.27
N SER A 637 -21.90 -4.49 25.04
CA SER A 637 -20.60 -4.92 24.50
C SER A 637 -19.63 -3.74 24.35
N LEU A 638 -20.13 -2.55 24.00
CA LEU A 638 -19.34 -1.32 23.97
C LEU A 638 -18.86 -0.91 25.37
N GLN A 639 -19.71 -1.01 26.38
CA GLN A 639 -19.34 -0.77 27.79
C GLN A 639 -18.27 -1.76 28.25
N ASP A 640 -18.39 -3.04 27.89
CA ASP A 640 -17.40 -4.07 28.22
C ASP A 640 -16.04 -3.80 27.56
N VAL A 641 -16.03 -3.34 26.31
CA VAL A 641 -14.80 -2.93 25.60
C VAL A 641 -14.15 -1.69 26.24
N LEU A 642 -14.93 -0.68 26.60
CA LEU A 642 -14.41 0.51 27.29
C LEU A 642 -13.87 0.17 28.69
N MET A 643 -14.51 -0.76 29.40
CA MET A 643 -14.05 -1.28 30.69
C MET A 643 -12.76 -2.10 30.56
N ALA A 644 -12.62 -2.92 29.52
CA ALA A 644 -11.39 -3.65 29.23
C ALA A 644 -10.22 -2.69 28.93
N LEU A 645 -10.47 -1.66 28.11
CA LEU A 645 -9.47 -0.62 27.84
C LEU A 645 -9.09 0.18 29.09
N ARG A 646 -10.04 0.42 29.99
CA ARG A 646 -9.76 1.05 31.28
C ARG A 646 -8.82 0.21 32.13
N LYS A 647 -9.10 -1.10 32.28
CA LYS A 647 -8.22 -2.03 33.01
C LYS A 647 -6.82 -2.10 32.39
N LEU A 648 -6.73 -2.10 31.06
CA LEU A 648 -5.45 -2.04 30.35
C LEU A 648 -4.68 -0.76 30.69
N ARG A 649 -5.32 0.42 30.67
CA ARG A 649 -4.68 1.68 31.07
C ARG A 649 -4.22 1.65 32.53
N GLU A 650 -5.07 1.16 33.44
CA GLU A 650 -4.72 1.04 34.86
C GLU A 650 -3.53 0.10 35.08
N GLY A 651 -3.46 -1.03 34.35
CA GLY A 651 -2.30 -1.93 34.37
C GLY A 651 -1.02 -1.32 33.82
N LEU A 652 -1.11 -0.53 32.74
CA LEU A 652 0.03 0.21 32.19
C LEU A 652 0.55 1.29 33.15
N VAL A 653 -0.35 1.98 33.84
CA VAL A 653 -0.01 2.97 34.88
C VAL A 653 0.63 2.29 36.09
N ALA A 654 0.04 1.19 36.57
CA ALA A 654 0.55 0.44 37.71
C ALA A 654 1.97 -0.10 37.47
N THR A 655 2.25 -0.51 36.24
CA THR A 655 3.58 -0.97 35.80
C THR A 655 4.55 0.15 35.45
N LYS A 656 4.12 1.43 35.57
CA LYS A 656 4.89 2.64 35.22
C LYS A 656 5.51 2.59 33.82
N ARG A 657 4.85 1.89 32.88
CA ARG A 657 5.34 1.77 31.51
C ARG A 657 5.04 3.04 30.73
N ALA A 658 6.07 3.57 30.08
CA ALA A 658 5.98 4.73 29.21
C ALA A 658 6.53 4.43 27.80
N ASP A 659 6.62 3.17 27.41
CA ASP A 659 7.17 2.79 26.10
C ASP A 659 6.19 3.03 24.95
N LEU A 660 6.68 2.79 23.72
CA LEU A 660 5.92 3.05 22.51
C LEU A 660 4.64 2.21 22.40
N PHE A 661 4.62 0.99 22.95
CA PHE A 661 3.41 0.18 23.04
C PHE A 661 2.36 0.84 23.95
N SER A 662 2.78 1.33 25.11
CA SER A 662 1.89 2.05 26.02
C SER A 662 1.32 3.32 25.38
N ILE A 663 2.15 4.10 24.67
CA ILE A 663 1.71 5.31 23.94
C ILE A 663 0.62 4.96 22.92
N GLN A 664 0.87 3.95 22.11
CA GLN A 664 -0.07 3.55 21.07
C GLN A 664 -1.38 2.98 21.65
N ALA A 665 -1.31 2.25 22.77
CA ALA A 665 -2.50 1.75 23.47
C ALA A 665 -3.37 2.90 23.98
N TYR A 666 -2.75 3.98 24.47
CA TYR A 666 -3.45 5.20 24.87
C TYR A 666 -4.06 5.94 23.68
N ILE A 667 -3.33 6.10 22.56
CA ILE A 667 -3.86 6.74 21.33
C ILE A 667 -5.10 5.98 20.82
N PHE A 668 -5.03 4.65 20.73
CA PHE A 668 -6.16 3.82 20.34
C PHE A 668 -7.35 3.98 21.31
N SER A 669 -7.08 3.92 22.61
CA SER A 669 -8.09 4.13 23.64
C SER A 669 -8.77 5.49 23.55
N ILE A 670 -8.02 6.56 23.24
CA ILE A 670 -8.54 7.92 23.07
C ILE A 670 -9.46 7.98 21.85
N ARG A 671 -9.00 7.50 20.68
CA ARG A 671 -9.77 7.51 19.43
C ARG A 671 -11.10 6.76 19.55
N LEU A 672 -11.09 5.56 20.14
CA LEU A 672 -12.29 4.77 20.33
C LEU A 672 -13.27 5.45 21.31
N SER A 673 -12.75 5.98 22.42
CA SER A 673 -13.56 6.64 23.44
C SER A 673 -14.19 7.95 22.94
N ILE A 674 -13.52 8.68 22.03
CA ILE A 674 -14.09 9.86 21.35
C ILE A 674 -15.26 9.45 20.45
N LEU A 675 -15.11 8.38 19.68
CA LEU A 675 -16.19 7.90 18.80
C LEU A 675 -17.41 7.43 19.59
N ALA A 676 -17.18 6.79 20.74
CA ALA A 676 -18.20 6.42 21.70
C ALA A 676 -18.76 7.62 22.52
N LYS A 677 -18.27 8.85 22.30
CA LYS A 677 -18.61 10.05 23.09
C LYS A 677 -18.52 9.86 24.61
N HIS A 678 -17.48 9.17 25.07
CA HIS A 678 -17.27 8.84 26.49
C HIS A 678 -16.13 9.68 27.12
N PRO A 679 -16.40 10.92 27.58
CA PRO A 679 -15.38 11.86 28.06
C PRO A 679 -14.56 11.36 29.25
N GLU A 680 -15.16 10.55 30.13
CA GLU A 680 -14.52 9.97 31.30
C GLU A 680 -13.40 8.98 30.93
N SER A 681 -13.39 8.49 29.69
CA SER A 681 -12.39 7.54 29.19
C SER A 681 -11.30 8.21 28.37
N TYR A 682 -11.65 9.13 27.47
CA TYR A 682 -10.64 9.79 26.63
C TYR A 682 -9.95 10.96 27.33
N HIS A 683 -10.63 11.76 28.15
CA HIS A 683 -10.05 12.99 28.70
C HIS A 683 -8.87 12.71 29.66
N PRO A 684 -8.99 11.78 30.65
CA PRO A 684 -7.85 11.42 31.49
C PRO A 684 -6.71 10.75 30.70
N ALA A 685 -7.05 9.98 29.66
CA ALA A 685 -6.06 9.34 28.81
C ALA A 685 -5.24 10.35 27.99
N ILE A 686 -5.90 11.38 27.44
CA ILE A 686 -5.25 12.51 26.75
C ILE A 686 -4.28 13.21 27.70
N LEU A 687 -4.72 13.55 28.91
CA LEU A 687 -3.90 14.25 29.89
C LEU A 687 -2.67 13.42 30.29
N HIS A 688 -2.87 12.12 30.58
CA HIS A 688 -1.77 11.23 30.93
C HIS A 688 -0.77 11.06 29.78
N LEU A 689 -1.26 10.93 28.55
CA LEU A 689 -0.41 10.80 27.37
C LEU A 689 0.43 12.06 27.13
N LEU A 690 -0.22 13.24 27.10
CA LEU A 690 0.45 14.51 26.78
C LEU A 690 1.32 15.04 27.92
N ARG A 691 0.92 14.88 29.19
CA ARG A 691 1.61 15.47 30.34
C ARG A 691 2.63 14.56 31.01
N TYR A 692 2.44 13.24 30.92
CA TYR A 692 3.34 12.28 31.54
C TYR A 692 4.11 11.48 30.49
N MET A 693 3.44 10.72 29.62
CA MET A 693 4.13 9.78 28.73
C MET A 693 4.98 10.46 27.65
N ALA A 694 4.50 11.56 27.08
CA ALA A 694 5.24 12.36 26.09
C ALA A 694 6.52 13.01 26.65
N VAL A 695 6.65 13.11 27.99
CA VAL A 695 7.85 13.62 28.66
C VAL A 695 8.93 12.54 28.74
N TRP A 696 8.53 11.28 28.98
CA TRP A 696 9.45 10.17 29.16
C TRP A 696 9.88 9.50 27.86
N THR A 697 9.02 9.54 26.83
CA THR A 697 9.27 8.85 25.56
C THR A 697 8.96 9.74 24.36
N PRO A 698 9.88 9.84 23.37
CA PRO A 698 9.69 10.70 22.20
C PRO A 698 8.49 10.29 21.32
N MET A 699 7.52 11.19 21.17
CA MET A 699 6.36 11.04 20.27
C MET A 699 6.57 11.77 18.93
N VAL A 700 5.88 11.36 17.86
CA VAL A 700 5.92 12.15 16.60
C VAL A 700 5.15 13.44 16.82
N GLN A 701 5.68 14.53 16.25
CA GLN A 701 4.99 15.81 16.23
C GLN A 701 3.55 15.71 15.68
N SER A 702 3.29 14.88 14.67
CA SER A 702 1.95 14.66 14.13
C SER A 702 0.99 13.97 15.11
N GLU A 703 1.48 13.04 15.94
CA GLU A 703 0.67 12.37 16.98
C GLU A 703 0.34 13.35 18.11
N ILE A 704 1.31 14.19 18.49
CA ILE A 704 1.10 15.26 19.47
C ILE A 704 0.07 16.26 18.92
N GLU A 705 0.22 16.72 17.68
CA GLU A 705 -0.72 17.64 17.04
C GLU A 705 -2.14 17.09 16.92
N GLU A 706 -2.28 15.78 16.63
CA GLU A 706 -3.59 15.11 16.60
C GLU A 706 -4.25 15.08 17.98
N ILE A 707 -3.56 14.54 18.99
CA ILE A 707 -4.12 14.37 20.33
C ILE A 707 -4.34 15.72 21.02
N ALA A 708 -3.43 16.68 20.86
CA ALA A 708 -3.61 18.04 21.34
C ALA A 708 -4.77 18.74 20.60
N GLY A 709 -4.97 18.44 19.31
CA GLY A 709 -6.13 18.88 18.55
C GLY A 709 -7.45 18.37 19.13
N TYR A 710 -7.53 17.09 19.53
CA TYR A 710 -8.70 16.55 20.22
C TYR A 710 -8.90 17.18 21.60
N PHE A 711 -7.82 17.41 22.35
CA PHE A 711 -7.89 18.07 23.65
C PHE A 711 -8.42 19.50 23.53
N MET A 712 -7.95 20.24 22.54
CA MET A 712 -8.39 21.59 22.21
C MET A 712 -9.87 21.62 21.81
N LEU A 713 -10.32 20.70 20.95
CA LEU A 713 -11.72 20.61 20.53
C LEU A 713 -12.64 20.18 21.67
N ASP A 714 -12.20 19.30 22.58
CA ASP A 714 -12.95 18.95 23.79
C ASP A 714 -13.15 20.17 24.70
N ALA A 715 -12.09 20.99 24.88
CA ALA A 715 -12.16 22.25 25.63
C ALA A 715 -13.18 23.21 25.01
N ALA A 716 -13.07 23.45 23.70
CA ALA A 716 -13.92 24.39 22.99
C ALA A 716 -15.39 23.92 22.87
N CYS A 717 -15.62 22.67 22.45
CA CYS A 717 -16.94 22.20 22.06
C CYS A 717 -17.75 21.61 23.21
N ARG A 718 -17.13 20.81 24.09
CA ARG A 718 -17.84 20.14 25.18
C ARG A 718 -17.78 20.94 26.48
N ARG A 719 -16.61 21.46 26.84
CA ARG A 719 -16.40 22.19 28.09
C ARG A 719 -16.69 23.69 27.98
N ARG A 720 -16.86 24.20 26.76
CA ARG A 720 -17.15 25.62 26.44
C ARG A 720 -16.07 26.59 26.94
N ASP A 721 -14.83 26.12 27.01
CA ASP A 721 -13.68 26.93 27.39
C ASP A 721 -12.83 27.24 26.16
N LEU A 722 -13.16 28.35 25.50
CA LEU A 722 -12.40 28.85 24.35
C LEU A 722 -11.02 29.35 24.77
N THR A 723 -10.89 29.89 25.98
CA THR A 723 -9.63 30.43 26.50
C THR A 723 -8.60 29.31 26.64
N GLU A 724 -8.99 28.20 27.30
CA GLU A 724 -8.15 27.02 27.41
C GLU A 724 -7.83 26.41 26.05
N ALA A 725 -8.80 26.40 25.12
CA ALA A 725 -8.55 25.93 23.75
C ALA A 725 -7.46 26.75 23.04
N TYR A 726 -7.45 28.08 23.17
CA TYR A 726 -6.39 28.93 22.61
C TYR A 726 -5.03 28.71 23.30
N PHE A 727 -5.02 28.45 24.61
CA PHE A 727 -3.78 28.10 25.32
C PHE A 727 -3.23 26.75 24.86
N ILE A 728 -4.06 25.70 24.79
CA ILE A 728 -3.65 24.38 24.28
C ILE A 728 -3.08 24.50 22.86
N ARG A 729 -3.72 25.30 22.01
CA ARG A 729 -3.23 25.58 20.66
C ARG A 729 -1.81 26.16 20.67
N GLN A 730 -1.55 27.11 21.55
CA GLN A 730 -0.26 27.79 21.67
C GLN A 730 0.79 26.87 22.28
N ASP A 731 0.46 26.18 23.38
CA ASP A 731 1.37 25.31 24.12
C ASP A 731 1.88 24.14 23.27
N PHE A 732 1.02 23.57 22.41
CA PHE A 732 1.39 22.47 21.52
C PHE A 732 1.70 22.91 20.08
N ASN A 733 1.74 24.22 19.80
CA ASN A 733 2.05 24.80 18.48
C ASN A 733 1.26 24.14 17.32
N ILE A 734 -0.05 24.01 17.48
CA ILE A 734 -0.92 23.29 16.54
C ILE A 734 -1.05 24.07 15.22
N ARG A 735 -0.46 23.56 14.13
CA ARG A 735 -0.44 24.20 12.79
C ARG A 735 -1.56 23.71 11.85
N ASN A 736 -2.75 23.47 12.39
CA ASN A 736 -3.89 22.99 11.60
C ASN A 736 -4.89 24.11 11.30
N LYS A 737 -4.90 24.57 10.04
CA LYS A 737 -5.82 25.61 9.56
C LYS A 737 -7.29 25.21 9.75
N LYS A 738 -7.66 23.94 9.68
CA LYS A 738 -9.08 23.54 9.83
C LYS A 738 -9.55 23.73 11.27
N LEU A 739 -8.72 23.34 12.24
CA LEU A 739 -9.02 23.52 13.66
C LEU A 739 -9.08 25.02 14.05
N ASP A 740 -8.28 25.87 13.41
CA ASP A 740 -8.40 27.32 13.51
C ASP A 740 -9.76 27.86 13.07
N HIS A 741 -10.26 27.35 11.94
CA HIS A 741 -11.56 27.77 11.42
C HIS A 741 -12.69 27.35 12.36
N ILE A 742 -12.57 26.19 13.03
CA ILE A 742 -13.51 25.75 14.07
C ILE A 742 -13.51 26.72 15.26
N LEU A 743 -12.33 27.04 15.81
CA LEU A 743 -12.23 27.96 16.95
C LEU A 743 -12.74 29.36 16.60
N LYS A 744 -12.43 29.85 15.39
CA LYS A 744 -12.97 31.13 14.89
C LYS A 744 -14.49 31.07 14.72
N ALA A 745 -15.03 29.99 14.17
CA ALA A 745 -16.47 29.84 14.00
C ALA A 745 -17.20 29.83 15.35
N LEU A 746 -16.66 29.15 16.36
CA LEU A 746 -17.20 29.18 17.73
C LEU A 746 -17.07 30.56 18.38
N ALA A 747 -15.92 31.22 18.24
CA ALA A 747 -15.70 32.53 18.83
C ALA A 747 -16.59 33.64 18.24
N HIS A 748 -17.05 33.48 16.99
CA HIS A 748 -17.93 34.43 16.31
C HIS A 748 -19.38 33.94 16.19
N ASP A 749 -19.75 32.83 16.85
CA ASP A 749 -21.07 32.18 16.71
C ASP A 749 -21.52 31.97 15.25
N ASN A 750 -20.56 31.74 14.34
CA ASN A 750 -20.80 31.68 12.91
C ASN A 750 -21.15 30.25 12.46
N TYR A 751 -22.44 29.94 12.46
CA TYR A 751 -22.93 28.59 12.14
C TYR A 751 -22.74 28.19 10.67
N ILE A 752 -22.72 29.14 9.73
CA ILE A 752 -22.49 28.85 8.32
C ILE A 752 -21.03 28.37 8.13
N SER A 753 -20.07 29.09 8.72
CA SER A 753 -18.66 28.70 8.71
C SER A 753 -18.43 27.38 9.45
N TRP A 754 -19.18 27.16 10.53
CA TRP A 754 -19.19 25.89 11.28
C TRP A 754 -19.66 24.71 10.43
N GLN A 755 -20.78 24.84 9.70
CA GLN A 755 -21.30 23.81 8.80
C GLN A 755 -20.35 23.52 7.63
N ALA A 756 -19.77 24.56 7.04
CA ALA A 756 -18.76 24.39 5.99
C ALA A 756 -17.53 23.62 6.48
N THR A 757 -17.12 23.85 7.74
CA THR A 757 -15.96 23.17 8.33
C THR A 757 -16.26 21.71 8.67
N LYS A 758 -17.50 21.36 9.06
CA LYS A 758 -17.91 19.97 9.34
C LYS A 758 -17.68 19.02 8.17
N GLN A 759 -17.84 19.50 6.93
CA GLN A 759 -17.62 18.69 5.73
C GLN A 759 -16.14 18.43 5.42
N GLN A 760 -15.22 19.16 6.08
CA GLN A 760 -13.80 19.16 5.75
C GLN A 760 -12.92 18.50 6.83
N VAL A 761 -13.47 18.14 7.97
CA VAL A 761 -12.74 17.56 9.12
C VAL A 761 -12.90 16.05 9.22
N ASP A 762 -11.96 15.42 9.91
CA ASP A 762 -12.02 13.98 10.17
C ASP A 762 -13.20 13.61 11.11
N ARG A 763 -13.52 12.32 11.13
CA ARG A 763 -14.66 11.78 11.88
C ARG A 763 -14.54 11.98 13.40
N HIS A 764 -13.32 11.98 13.94
CA HIS A 764 -13.08 12.16 15.38
C HIS A 764 -13.34 13.61 15.79
N CYS A 765 -12.84 14.58 15.02
CA CYS A 765 -13.13 15.99 15.18
C CYS A 765 -14.62 16.27 15.02
N LEU A 766 -15.29 15.67 14.02
CA LEU A 766 -16.73 15.78 13.82
C LEU A 766 -17.50 15.35 15.08
N LYS A 767 -17.09 14.24 15.71
CA LYS A 767 -17.75 13.71 16.91
C LYS A 767 -17.61 14.62 18.13
N LEU A 768 -16.48 15.31 18.25
CA LEU A 768 -16.28 16.35 19.26
C LEU A 768 -17.09 17.62 18.96
N MET A 769 -17.19 18.02 17.69
CA MET A 769 -18.00 19.16 17.27
C MET A 769 -19.50 18.95 17.53
N GLU A 770 -20.01 17.71 17.48
CA GLU A 770 -21.43 17.43 17.79
C GLU A 770 -21.88 17.98 19.16
N TRP A 771 -20.97 18.14 20.13
CA TRP A 771 -21.31 18.70 21.45
C TRP A 771 -21.76 20.16 21.40
N ALA A 772 -21.22 20.96 20.48
CA ALA A 772 -21.56 22.39 20.34
C ALA A 772 -22.56 22.68 19.20
N ASP A 773 -22.83 21.69 18.33
CA ASP A 773 -23.62 21.92 17.12
C ASP A 773 -25.05 22.37 17.40
N ASN A 774 -25.69 21.80 18.42
CA ASN A 774 -27.06 22.17 18.78
C ASN A 774 -27.12 23.62 19.29
N ASP A 775 -26.14 24.06 20.06
CA ASP A 775 -26.09 25.41 20.61
C ASP A 775 -25.89 26.46 19.52
N MET A 776 -24.96 26.22 18.59
CA MET A 776 -24.70 27.14 17.48
C MET A 776 -25.91 27.24 16.53
N ARG A 777 -26.59 26.12 16.28
CA ARG A 777 -27.83 26.11 15.48
C ARG A 777 -28.93 26.89 16.19
N LEU A 778 -29.11 26.66 17.49
CA LEU A 778 -30.12 27.36 18.28
C LEU A 778 -29.86 28.87 18.33
N HIS A 779 -28.60 29.28 18.46
CA HIS A 779 -28.21 30.69 18.36
C HIS A 779 -28.60 31.28 17.00
N THR A 780 -28.30 30.57 15.92
CA THR A 780 -28.66 30.99 14.54
C THR A 780 -30.16 31.15 14.38
N LEU A 781 -30.97 30.20 14.87
CA LEU A 781 -32.43 30.29 14.83
C LEU A 781 -32.96 31.46 15.66
N LYS A 782 -32.34 31.79 16.81
CA LYS A 782 -32.67 32.98 17.59
C LYS A 782 -32.36 34.27 16.83
N CYS A 783 -31.27 34.31 16.08
CA CYS A 783 -30.92 35.44 15.21
C CYS A 783 -31.96 35.61 14.08
N PHE A 784 -32.38 34.52 13.42
CA PHE A 784 -33.49 34.55 12.47
C PHE A 784 -34.78 35.09 13.10
N GLY A 785 -35.13 34.58 14.28
CA GLY A 785 -36.26 35.02 15.08
C GLY A 785 -36.25 36.52 15.42
N ARG A 786 -35.07 37.12 15.56
CA ARG A 786 -34.93 38.55 15.89
C ARG A 786 -34.90 39.44 14.66
N SER A 787 -34.23 39.02 13.60
CA SER A 787 -33.86 39.88 12.47
C SER A 787 -34.83 39.82 11.28
N TYR A 788 -35.60 38.75 11.11
CA TYR A 788 -36.44 38.55 9.93
C TYR A 788 -37.94 38.54 10.28
N LEU A 789 -38.75 39.17 9.42
CA LEU A 789 -40.21 39.02 9.42
C LEU A 789 -40.63 37.81 8.59
N HIS A 790 -40.05 37.68 7.40
CA HIS A 790 -40.22 36.57 6.46
C HIS A 790 -38.85 36.13 5.95
N VAL A 791 -38.70 34.84 5.64
CA VAL A 791 -37.49 34.27 5.03
C VAL A 791 -37.87 33.20 4.02
N ASP A 792 -37.15 33.12 2.90
CA ASP A 792 -37.37 32.06 1.91
C ASP A 792 -36.94 30.71 2.48
N LEU A 793 -37.76 29.68 2.26
CA LEU A 793 -37.56 28.33 2.79
C LEU A 793 -36.17 27.76 2.43
N PRO A 794 -35.68 27.84 1.18
CA PRO A 794 -34.37 27.27 0.83
C PRO A 794 -33.21 27.96 1.56
N TYR A 795 -33.31 29.27 1.78
CA TYR A 795 -32.28 30.03 2.49
C TYR A 795 -32.28 29.69 3.99
N LEU A 796 -33.45 29.49 4.58
CA LEU A 796 -33.56 29.07 5.98
C LEU A 796 -33.02 27.65 6.19
N GLU A 797 -33.38 26.69 5.32
CA GLU A 797 -32.91 25.31 5.42
C GLU A 797 -31.39 25.22 5.22
N PHE A 798 -30.83 26.00 4.29
CA PHE A 798 -29.39 26.13 4.09
C PHE A 798 -28.70 26.71 5.34
N SER A 799 -29.23 27.81 5.88
CA SER A 799 -28.62 28.53 7.00
C SER A 799 -28.76 27.80 8.33
N ALA A 800 -29.81 27.00 8.51
CA ALA A 800 -30.07 26.23 9.73
C ALA A 800 -29.58 24.77 9.65
N GLY A 801 -29.14 24.30 8.47
CA GLY A 801 -28.62 22.95 8.25
C GLY A 801 -29.65 21.83 8.51
N ARG A 802 -30.94 22.15 8.46
CA ARG A 802 -32.06 21.22 8.72
C ARG A 802 -33.26 21.56 7.85
N LYS A 803 -34.00 20.51 7.46
CA LYS A 803 -35.26 20.65 6.74
C LYS A 803 -36.35 21.21 7.65
N TRP A 804 -37.33 21.90 7.07
CA TRP A 804 -38.47 22.51 7.76
C TRP A 804 -39.15 21.62 8.80
N ASN A 805 -39.48 20.38 8.40
CA ASN A 805 -40.16 19.44 9.30
C ASN A 805 -39.34 19.17 10.57
N GLN A 806 -38.01 19.10 10.44
CA GLN A 806 -37.12 18.88 11.59
C GLN A 806 -36.96 20.14 12.44
N LEU A 807 -37.00 21.34 11.84
CA LEU A 807 -36.99 22.59 12.59
C LEU A 807 -38.24 22.74 13.47
N LYS A 808 -39.39 22.31 12.96
CA LYS A 808 -40.67 22.34 13.70
C LYS A 808 -40.73 21.28 14.79
N GLU A 809 -40.34 20.04 14.48
CA GLU A 809 -40.45 18.91 15.42
C GLU A 809 -39.34 18.87 16.46
N LYS A 810 -38.08 19.14 16.08
CA LYS A 810 -36.91 18.96 16.95
C LYS A 810 -36.41 20.26 17.56
N ASP A 811 -36.47 21.36 16.83
CA ASP A 811 -36.00 22.67 17.31
C ASP A 811 -37.16 23.58 17.80
N ASN A 812 -38.42 23.10 17.71
CA ASN A 812 -39.66 23.72 18.21
C ASN A 812 -39.84 25.19 17.78
N VAL A 813 -39.56 25.49 16.51
CA VAL A 813 -39.75 26.85 15.97
C VAL A 813 -41.24 27.16 15.77
N GLY A 814 -41.73 28.25 16.38
CA GLY A 814 -43.13 28.70 16.27
C GLY A 814 -43.43 29.48 15.00
N TRP A 815 -42.79 29.14 13.87
CA TRP A 815 -42.90 29.86 12.60
C TRP A 815 -43.88 29.15 11.65
N GLU A 816 -44.44 29.88 10.70
CA GLU A 816 -45.46 29.38 9.76
C GLU A 816 -44.92 29.39 8.32
N LEU A 817 -45.31 28.41 7.50
CA LEU A 817 -44.88 28.28 6.11
C LEU A 817 -46.07 28.52 5.17
N GLU A 818 -45.94 29.49 4.26
CA GLU A 818 -46.92 29.82 3.21
C GLU A 818 -46.17 29.93 1.87
N ASP A 819 -46.57 29.15 0.85
CA ASP A 819 -46.09 29.24 -0.53
C ASP A 819 -44.56 29.50 -0.68
N GLU A 820 -43.75 28.69 0.03
CA GLU A 820 -42.27 28.73 0.08
C GLU A 820 -41.64 29.85 0.93
N LYS A 821 -42.43 30.66 1.63
CA LYS A 821 -41.95 31.68 2.58
C LYS A 821 -42.31 31.33 4.01
N VAL A 822 -41.32 31.39 4.89
CA VAL A 822 -41.48 31.19 6.33
C VAL A 822 -41.72 32.53 7.00
N THR A 823 -42.89 32.71 7.58
CA THR A 823 -43.25 33.85 8.42
C THR A 823 -42.77 33.60 9.85
N ILE A 824 -41.78 34.39 10.27
CA ILE A 824 -41.11 34.30 11.57
C ILE A 824 -41.80 35.17 12.62
N LYS A 825 -42.28 36.35 12.20
CA LYS A 825 -43.00 37.30 13.05
C LYS A 825 -44.21 37.86 12.31
N ARG A 826 -45.40 37.72 12.91
CA ARG A 826 -46.60 38.41 12.44
C ARG A 826 -46.53 39.87 12.88
N VAL A 827 -46.67 40.81 11.94
CA VAL A 827 -46.88 42.23 12.26
C VAL A 827 -48.27 42.35 12.88
N ARG A 828 -48.37 42.70 14.18
CA ARG A 828 -49.65 43.08 14.75
C ARG A 828 -50.13 44.34 14.04
N ALA A 829 -51.30 44.27 13.39
CA ALA A 829 -52.00 45.46 12.94
C ALA A 829 -52.21 46.38 14.16
N ARG A 830 -51.87 47.66 13.99
CA ARG A 830 -52.05 48.69 15.03
C ARG A 830 -53.52 48.95 15.30
#